data_AF-A0A2S4PMT2-F1
#
_entry.id   AF-A0A2S4PMT2-F1
#
_cell.length_a   1.000
_cell.length_b   1.000
_cell.length_c   1.000
_cell.angle_alpha   90.00
_cell.angle_beta   90.00
_cell.angle_gamma   90.00
#
_symmetry.space_group_name_H-M   'P 1'
#
loop_
_entity.id
_entity.type
_entity.pdbx_description
1 polymer ?
#
loop_
_entity_poly.entity_id
_entity_poly.type
_entity_poly.pdbx_seq_one_letter_code
_entity_poly.pdbx_strand_id
1 'polypeptide(L)'
;MAETFLTIDTIEERLADLRQKNTNNEIFGLVDMGSNGIRFSISDLRPPLTRLLTPVFHERASISLYDALHESGPDARQFHFSERTIKKVSDTLCRFKAIGTAYGVPEVHFIIFATEAFRTAKNKDQMLEAIQRSTGFTVYILSHEVETLFGSMGVRSGFAEFNGLVMDMGGGSLQVTYVNNSIGSNYETLAARAGQCLPFGAARLMDELSNPNTAQVVLAELQARMNITIQNLVDVFIHLRSQVESVEGVNIYLCGGGFRGYGSMLMHTDPIQPYPIPSIGGYLVSASYFKNWQDMLIMNDQAGDVFGLSKRRRHQLPAVAMVVQAITMAVPRIKSIIFCTGGNREGLLFMMLPPNIREMDPFPLIPVPNPQQDPQILMHVTDLLMATLPSELLLPPVIFARKIVSYISCYIWAYQGRKGNASCFLHKIIGEIKTALPSLPHFLCAVLAITLSARWGNEFGPMDSMIVKNLQKVIGLETVWWCRYIGTACRFISLVCPVFPQNLESFKNVLRWKVTVSDSLGKGKKERGILIQVYLLSGSEKGIPGGLDGPLKKMWKHIGKGLALDRIVNVNIELIECQHLVALHKPDPVRALLHSTKLYGGRLGDELHINEINLNRQLVKAEIAASSETTEISQQHDNFMYPLEMSLLRARIKNLAFYNLDDYLGFLTRSVRSRQRCIIQNQKFSSNYSASSASTDDTIYALSTAPGRGALAIVRASGPQSKAIFNSLCPYSLDPHPRKAIVRRLYNPINSKIVVDSAAVILYYTGPSSATGEDVLEMHIHGGSATQKAVLAAISDVASSTKLPIRYAEPGEFTKRAFLNHKLELAQVEALSNELSAETEQQRQAAVRGNPRMLSKIYENWRNKLLLARGEIEALIDFSEDQNFEESPQKLLGNVRNYVDLILAEIKRLNHASFRQELLKRGVKVSLLGPPNSGKSSLLNRIIGREASIVSEEAGTTRDVIEISLDIKGYLCTFADTAGLRDESTSSGSLNNKIGAVEQEGIRRAKYMAKKSDIVIFMASFEHKDSSEMCIIKYDQSSLFLTANASNALIVVNKCDKVVSSDQLKSLLEDFQIKVTSAFSPRMPPPVIPICCHDNPGLDEFKKNDDNIEFLLSKLLEVIERLTEFPVEVEDLIGVTERQRLILEKFGSHLQDFRKEMDIVLAAEQLRLAANCISRITGRGEEGDIEELLGVIFE
;
A
#
# COMPACT_ATOMS: atom_id res chain seq x y z
N MET A 1 1.30 16.96 41.71
CA MET A 1 2.10 16.08 40.80
C MET A 1 1.76 14.59 40.92
N ALA A 2 1.08 14.10 41.97
CA ALA A 2 0.61 12.71 42.03
C ALA A 2 -0.52 12.37 41.02
N GLU A 3 -1.21 13.38 40.48
CA GLU A 3 -2.41 13.23 39.64
C GLU A 3 -2.15 12.91 38.15
N THR A 4 -0.89 12.88 37.69
CA THR A 4 -0.56 12.62 36.28
C THR A 4 -0.35 11.15 35.94
N PHE A 5 -0.33 10.24 36.93
CA PHE A 5 -0.14 8.81 36.68
C PHE A 5 -1.48 8.07 36.78
N LEU A 6 -1.94 7.50 35.66
CA LEU A 6 -3.20 6.76 35.60
C LEU A 6 -2.95 5.28 35.91
N THR A 7 -3.52 4.81 37.02
CA THR A 7 -3.52 3.41 37.44
C THR A 7 -4.88 2.77 37.19
N ILE A 8 -4.94 1.44 37.26
CA ILE A 8 -6.20 0.71 37.07
C ILE A 8 -7.26 1.06 38.12
N ASP A 9 -6.86 1.51 39.31
CA ASP A 9 -7.78 1.87 40.39
C ASP A 9 -8.26 3.33 40.29
N THR A 10 -7.49 4.21 39.62
CA THR A 10 -7.84 5.64 39.45
C THR A 10 -8.49 5.95 38.10
N ILE A 11 -8.38 5.05 37.12
CA ILE A 11 -8.86 5.31 35.77
C ILE A 11 -10.38 5.49 35.67
N GLU A 12 -11.16 4.76 36.46
CA GLU A 12 -12.63 4.84 36.36
C GLU A 12 -13.15 6.19 36.87
N GLU A 13 -12.56 6.75 37.94
CA GLU A 13 -12.89 8.10 38.40
C GLU A 13 -12.61 9.14 37.31
N ARG A 14 -11.49 8.98 36.59
CA ARG A 14 -11.13 9.87 35.49
C ARG A 14 -12.07 9.72 34.30
N LEU A 15 -12.40 8.49 33.92
CA LEU A 15 -13.37 8.22 32.86
C LEU A 15 -14.75 8.77 33.22
N ALA A 16 -15.16 8.68 34.49
CA ALA A 16 -16.41 9.25 34.97
C ALA A 16 -16.41 10.79 34.86
N ASP A 17 -15.32 11.47 35.26
CA ASP A 17 -15.15 12.92 35.10
C ASP A 17 -15.25 13.34 33.61
N LEU A 18 -14.57 12.60 32.72
CA LEU A 18 -14.62 12.85 31.28
C LEU A 18 -16.02 12.61 30.69
N ARG A 19 -16.72 11.56 31.14
CA ARG A 19 -18.10 11.27 30.73
C ARG A 19 -19.08 12.36 31.21
N GLN A 20 -18.91 12.87 32.43
CA GLN A 20 -19.75 13.94 32.99
C GLN A 20 -19.56 15.28 32.29
N LYS A 21 -18.31 15.61 31.91
CA LYS A 21 -17.98 16.84 31.18
C LYS A 21 -18.49 16.81 29.73
N ASN A 22 -18.75 15.64 29.18
CA ASN A 22 -19.34 15.45 27.86
C ASN A 22 -20.86 15.66 27.87
N THR A 23 -21.29 16.92 28.01
CA THR A 23 -22.72 17.26 28.15
C THR A 23 -23.51 17.22 26.84
N ASN A 24 -22.84 17.24 25.67
CA ASN A 24 -23.48 17.36 24.34
C ASN A 24 -23.02 16.33 23.29
N ASN A 25 -22.36 15.22 23.67
CA ASN A 25 -21.78 14.23 22.75
C ASN A 25 -20.86 14.89 21.70
N GLU A 26 -19.71 15.41 22.12
CA GLU A 26 -18.89 16.27 21.26
C GLU A 26 -17.70 15.54 20.60
N ILE A 27 -16.94 16.27 19.79
CA ILE A 27 -15.71 15.79 19.14
C ILE A 27 -14.57 15.78 20.17
N PHE A 28 -13.77 14.72 20.19
CA PHE A 28 -12.63 14.55 21.11
C PHE A 28 -11.30 14.62 20.40
N GLY A 29 -10.32 15.31 20.98
CA GLY A 29 -8.94 15.36 20.51
C GLY A 29 -8.05 14.43 21.34
N LEU A 30 -7.46 13.40 20.75
CA LEU A 30 -6.64 12.42 21.44
C LEU A 30 -5.21 12.44 20.96
N VAL A 31 -4.27 12.51 21.88
CA VAL A 31 -2.85 12.38 21.60
C VAL A 31 -2.26 11.18 22.32
N ASP A 32 -1.72 10.25 21.54
CA ASP A 32 -0.96 9.08 22.01
C ASP A 32 0.54 9.33 21.80
N MET A 33 1.25 9.56 22.90
CA MET A 33 2.70 9.76 22.93
C MET A 33 3.43 8.43 23.09
N GLY A 34 3.35 7.60 22.05
CA GLY A 34 3.99 6.29 22.01
C GLY A 34 5.50 6.34 21.72
N SER A 35 6.19 5.23 22.03
CA SER A 35 7.64 5.07 21.85
C SER A 35 8.18 5.40 20.44
N ASN A 36 7.40 5.13 19.39
CA ASN A 36 7.84 5.19 17.99
C ASN A 36 7.23 6.37 17.19
N GLY A 37 6.51 7.26 17.86
CA GLY A 37 5.79 8.35 17.21
C GLY A 37 4.66 8.87 18.08
N ILE A 38 4.42 10.17 17.99
CA ILE A 38 3.29 10.82 18.64
C ILE A 38 2.14 10.89 17.62
N ARG A 39 0.97 10.38 17.99
CA ARG A 39 -0.21 10.30 17.11
C ARG A 39 -1.30 11.19 17.66
N PHE A 40 -1.89 12.00 16.79
CA PHE A 40 -3.05 12.83 17.10
C PHE A 40 -4.23 12.36 16.26
N SER A 41 -5.41 12.32 16.86
CA SER A 41 -6.67 12.16 16.14
C SER A 41 -7.77 12.96 16.76
N ILE A 42 -8.74 13.33 15.95
CA ILE A 42 -10.01 13.84 16.44
C ILE A 42 -11.12 12.88 16.02
N SER A 43 -11.93 12.47 16.99
CA SER A 43 -12.96 11.45 16.83
C SER A 43 -14.31 12.03 17.20
N ASP A 44 -15.32 11.70 16.39
CA ASP A 44 -16.69 12.12 16.62
C ASP A 44 -17.43 11.03 17.39
N LEU A 45 -17.87 11.35 18.61
CA LEU A 45 -18.64 10.44 19.46
C LEU A 45 -20.14 10.74 19.44
N ARG A 46 -20.65 11.49 18.45
CA ARG A 46 -22.09 11.74 18.29
C ARG A 46 -22.86 10.47 17.89
N PRO A 47 -23.98 10.15 18.56
CA PRO A 47 -24.89 9.10 18.10
C PRO A 47 -25.41 9.41 16.69
N PRO A 48 -25.71 8.39 15.87
CA PRO A 48 -25.69 6.95 16.19
C PRO A 48 -24.34 6.26 15.93
N LEU A 49 -23.34 6.97 15.38
CA LEU A 49 -22.08 6.36 14.90
C LEU A 49 -21.00 6.23 15.98
N THR A 50 -21.28 6.72 17.20
CA THR A 50 -20.37 6.69 18.36
C THR A 50 -19.65 5.36 18.55
N ARG A 51 -20.33 4.23 18.31
CA ARG A 51 -19.79 2.88 18.53
C ARG A 51 -18.69 2.49 17.54
N LEU A 52 -18.58 3.15 16.39
CA LEU A 52 -17.57 2.88 15.36
C LEU A 52 -16.22 3.54 15.66
N LEU A 53 -16.19 4.55 16.52
CA LEU A 53 -14.98 5.27 16.95
C LEU A 53 -14.16 5.88 15.79
N THR A 54 -14.80 6.12 14.64
CA THR A 54 -14.13 6.56 13.42
C THR A 54 -13.52 7.96 13.62
N PRO A 55 -12.21 8.15 13.37
CA PRO A 55 -11.59 9.47 13.45
C PRO A 55 -12.01 10.31 12.25
N VAL A 56 -12.37 11.57 12.48
CA VAL A 56 -12.61 12.57 11.41
C VAL A 56 -11.31 13.24 10.96
N PHE A 57 -10.27 13.21 11.81
CA PHE A 57 -8.93 13.68 11.48
C PHE A 57 -7.87 12.84 12.19
N HIS A 58 -6.71 12.63 11.57
CA HIS A 58 -5.54 12.07 12.24
C HIS A 58 -4.23 12.63 11.65
N GLU A 59 -3.20 12.76 12.49
CA GLU A 59 -1.85 13.17 12.12
C GLU A 59 -0.83 12.36 12.92
N ARG A 60 0.34 12.06 12.33
CA ARG A 60 1.44 11.39 13.03
C ARG A 60 2.70 12.25 12.95
N ALA A 61 3.24 12.61 14.11
CA ALA A 61 4.56 13.20 14.22
C ALA A 61 5.63 12.10 14.33
N SER A 62 6.60 12.14 13.42
CA SER A 62 7.76 11.23 13.39
C SER A 62 8.80 11.59 14.47
N ILE A 63 8.39 11.52 15.74
CA ILE A 63 9.22 11.71 16.94
C ILE A 63 9.27 10.38 17.70
N SER A 64 10.41 9.71 17.67
CA SER A 64 10.62 8.44 18.38
C SER A 64 11.12 8.74 19.79
N LEU A 65 10.22 8.66 20.78
CA LEU A 65 10.55 8.91 22.18
C LEU A 65 11.48 7.84 22.75
N TYR A 66 11.44 6.60 22.24
CA TYR A 66 12.39 5.56 22.61
C TYR A 66 13.81 5.92 22.16
N ASP A 67 13.98 6.26 20.89
CA ASP A 67 15.30 6.64 20.35
C ASP A 67 15.82 7.90 21.07
N ALA A 68 14.93 8.85 21.37
CA ALA A 68 15.29 10.07 22.10
C ALA A 68 15.79 9.83 23.54
N LEU A 69 15.36 8.74 24.19
CA LEU A 69 15.85 8.35 25.53
C LEU A 69 17.19 7.62 25.52
N HIS A 70 17.53 7.03 24.37
CA HIS A 70 18.74 6.24 24.14
C HIS A 70 19.70 6.98 23.18
N GLU A 71 19.52 8.29 23.00
CA GLU A 71 20.39 9.13 22.19
C GLU A 71 21.84 9.00 22.70
N SER A 72 22.76 8.77 21.77
CA SER A 72 24.19 8.68 22.05
C SER A 72 24.87 9.96 21.55
N GLY A 73 25.01 10.95 22.44
CA GLY A 73 25.61 12.25 22.15
C GLY A 73 26.42 12.79 23.33
N PRO A 74 27.25 13.84 23.14
CA PRO A 74 28.17 14.35 24.16
C PRO A 74 27.47 14.81 25.45
N ASP A 75 26.26 15.35 25.31
CA ASP A 75 25.40 15.83 26.39
C ASP A 75 24.24 14.87 26.71
N ALA A 76 24.19 13.71 26.04
CA ALA A 76 23.11 12.76 26.22
C ALA A 76 23.27 12.02 27.55
N ARG A 77 22.28 12.17 28.42
CA ARG A 77 22.19 11.41 29.66
C ARG A 77 21.23 10.26 29.45
N GLN A 78 21.65 9.06 29.83
CA GLN A 78 20.80 7.87 29.69
C GLN A 78 19.46 8.09 30.40
N PHE A 79 18.36 7.72 29.73
CA PHE A 79 16.99 7.91 30.20
C PHE A 79 16.61 9.39 30.44
N HIS A 80 17.24 10.33 29.76
CA HIS A 80 16.83 11.74 29.76
C HIS A 80 16.47 12.20 28.36
N PHE A 81 15.41 13.00 28.23
CA PHE A 81 15.09 13.71 27.00
C PHE A 81 15.96 14.96 26.87
N SER A 82 16.55 15.16 25.68
CA SER A 82 17.28 16.39 25.34
C SER A 82 16.35 17.61 25.27
N GLU A 83 16.84 18.82 25.55
CA GLU A 83 16.05 20.06 25.46
C GLU A 83 15.45 20.24 24.06
N ARG A 84 16.19 19.85 23.01
CA ARG A 84 15.72 19.84 21.63
C ARG A 84 14.49 18.95 21.46
N THR A 85 14.50 17.76 22.06
CA THR A 85 13.36 16.84 22.03
C THR A 85 12.17 17.41 22.79
N ILE A 86 12.39 17.95 24.00
CA ILE A 86 11.34 18.60 24.81
C ILE A 86 10.67 19.73 24.02
N LYS A 87 11.46 20.61 23.40
CA LYS A 87 10.94 21.70 22.56
C LYS A 87 10.17 21.17 21.36
N LYS A 88 10.73 20.20 20.62
CA LYS A 88 10.08 19.61 19.44
C LYS A 88 8.73 18.97 19.78
N VAL A 89 8.64 18.25 20.91
CA VAL A 89 7.40 17.67 21.40
C VAL A 89 6.38 18.76 21.75
N SER A 90 6.81 19.80 22.48
CA SER A 90 5.95 20.93 22.86
C SER A 90 5.40 21.68 21.64
N ASP A 91 6.24 21.99 20.66
CA ASP A 91 5.85 22.64 19.40
C ASP A 91 4.85 21.78 18.61
N THR A 92 5.07 20.45 18.61
CA THR A 92 4.15 19.49 17.96
C THR A 92 2.78 19.49 18.63
N LEU A 93 2.72 19.49 19.96
CA LEU A 93 1.45 19.54 20.69
C LEU A 93 0.75 20.91 20.53
N CYS A 94 1.49 22.00 20.40
CA CYS A 94 0.92 23.32 20.05
C CYS A 94 0.22 23.26 18.68
N ARG A 95 0.83 22.62 17.69
CA ARG A 95 0.22 22.38 16.38
C ARG A 95 -1.06 21.54 16.51
N PHE A 96 -1.03 20.45 17.27
CA PHE A 96 -2.23 19.62 17.47
C PHE A 96 -3.35 20.38 18.18
N LYS A 97 -3.02 21.21 19.18
CA LYS A 97 -3.96 22.13 19.81
C LYS A 97 -4.62 23.05 18.80
N ALA A 98 -3.82 23.72 17.96
CA ALA A 98 -4.32 24.63 16.93
C ALA A 98 -5.24 23.93 15.94
N ILE A 99 -4.88 22.71 15.49
CA ILE A 99 -5.71 21.91 14.60
C ILE A 99 -7.03 21.53 15.27
N GLY A 100 -7.00 20.97 16.48
CA GLY A 100 -8.24 20.55 17.12
C GLY A 100 -9.15 21.74 17.48
N THR A 101 -8.58 22.89 17.84
CA THR A 101 -9.35 24.13 18.01
C THR A 101 -10.04 24.54 16.70
N ALA A 102 -9.34 24.44 15.57
CA ALA A 102 -9.93 24.72 14.25
C ALA A 102 -11.05 23.74 13.85
N TYR A 103 -10.99 22.49 14.32
CA TYR A 103 -12.07 21.50 14.19
C TYR A 103 -13.21 21.67 15.23
N GLY A 104 -13.11 22.65 16.13
CA GLY A 104 -14.11 22.90 17.17
C GLY A 104 -14.03 21.93 18.35
N VAL A 105 -12.88 21.28 18.59
CA VAL A 105 -12.66 20.45 19.78
C VAL A 105 -12.51 21.35 21.00
N PRO A 106 -13.37 21.23 22.03
CA PRO A 106 -13.23 21.98 23.28
C PRO A 106 -11.95 21.60 24.02
N GLU A 107 -11.30 22.54 24.71
CA GLU A 107 -10.05 22.27 25.44
C GLU A 107 -10.20 21.14 26.47
N VAL A 108 -11.36 21.01 27.11
CA VAL A 108 -11.67 19.94 28.09
C VAL A 108 -11.77 18.54 27.46
N HIS A 109 -11.91 18.45 26.14
CA HIS A 109 -12.00 17.21 25.37
C HIS A 109 -10.67 16.83 24.71
N PHE A 110 -9.59 17.58 25.00
CA PHE A 110 -8.24 17.14 24.66
C PHE A 110 -7.70 16.19 25.73
N ILE A 111 -7.37 14.96 25.32
CA ILE A 111 -6.81 13.94 26.18
C ILE A 111 -5.45 13.52 25.62
N ILE A 112 -4.40 13.73 26.42
CA ILE A 112 -3.02 13.40 26.05
C ILE A 112 -2.51 12.34 27.01
N PHE A 113 -2.02 11.22 26.46
CA PHE A 113 -1.42 10.17 27.27
C PHE A 113 -0.07 9.73 26.73
N ALA A 114 0.77 9.23 27.63
CA ALA A 114 2.12 8.77 27.35
C ALA A 114 2.37 7.38 27.93
N THR A 115 3.19 6.59 27.22
CA THR A 115 3.47 5.19 27.56
C THR A 115 4.90 5.00 28.09
N GLU A 116 5.53 3.87 27.80
CA GLU A 116 6.79 3.38 28.37
C GLU A 116 7.90 4.42 28.43
N ALA A 117 8.11 5.20 27.37
CA ALA A 117 9.17 6.20 27.32
C ALA A 117 9.08 7.22 28.49
N PHE A 118 7.87 7.70 28.79
CA PHE A 118 7.67 8.62 29.91
C PHE A 118 7.76 7.94 31.28
N ARG A 119 7.46 6.65 31.38
CA ARG A 119 7.64 5.89 32.63
C ARG A 119 9.12 5.75 32.99
N THR A 120 9.97 5.50 32.00
CA THR A 120 11.42 5.28 32.19
C THR A 120 12.22 6.58 32.31
N ALA A 121 11.74 7.68 31.71
CA ALA A 121 12.48 8.95 31.67
C ALA A 121 12.69 9.57 33.07
N LYS A 122 13.94 9.86 33.41
CA LYS A 122 14.34 10.47 34.68
C LYS A 122 14.02 11.96 34.76
N ASN A 123 13.94 12.66 33.62
CA ASN A 123 13.57 14.07 33.54
C ASN A 123 12.19 14.30 32.90
N LYS A 124 11.26 13.35 33.05
CA LYS A 124 9.90 13.48 32.52
C LYS A 124 9.19 14.75 33.00
N ASP A 125 9.43 15.17 34.24
CA ASP A 125 8.79 16.35 34.83
C ASP A 125 9.13 17.64 34.05
N GLN A 126 10.36 17.77 33.54
CA GLN A 126 10.75 18.88 32.67
C GLN A 126 9.96 18.91 31.37
N MET A 127 9.70 17.74 30.78
CA MET A 127 8.90 17.64 29.57
C MET A 127 7.42 17.95 29.85
N LEU A 128 6.88 17.44 30.97
CA LEU A 128 5.51 17.72 31.40
C LEU A 128 5.29 19.22 31.65
N GLU A 129 6.20 19.88 32.36
CA GLU A 129 6.14 21.33 32.60
C GLU A 129 6.23 22.14 31.30
N ALA A 130 7.09 21.74 30.36
CA ALA A 130 7.21 22.41 29.07
C ALA A 130 5.92 22.29 28.24
N ILE A 131 5.29 21.12 28.24
CA ILE A 131 4.01 20.89 27.56
C ILE A 131 2.91 21.71 28.23
N GLN A 132 2.81 21.68 29.56
CA GLN A 132 1.80 22.43 30.32
C GLN A 132 1.96 23.95 30.09
N ARG A 133 3.20 24.47 30.06
CA ARG A 133 3.47 25.89 29.82
C ARG A 133 3.13 26.32 28.38
N SER A 134 3.41 25.49 27.39
CA SER A 134 3.23 25.82 25.98
C SER A 134 1.80 25.62 25.48
N THR A 135 1.10 24.59 25.98
CA THR A 135 -0.23 24.19 25.49
C THR A 135 -1.35 24.37 26.51
N GLY A 136 -1.03 24.42 27.80
CA GLY A 136 -2.03 24.33 28.88
C GLY A 136 -2.53 22.89 29.14
N PHE A 137 -2.05 21.89 28.39
CA PHE A 137 -2.52 20.52 28.50
C PHE A 137 -1.75 19.69 29.51
N THR A 138 -2.51 18.87 30.22
CA THR A 138 -1.99 17.83 31.12
C THR A 138 -1.77 16.53 30.36
N VAL A 139 -0.62 15.89 30.58
CA VAL A 139 -0.27 14.59 29.99
C VAL A 139 -0.41 13.51 31.05
N TYR A 140 -1.18 12.48 30.74
CA TYR A 140 -1.38 11.33 31.62
C TYR A 140 -0.42 10.19 31.28
N ILE A 141 0.40 9.78 32.24
CA ILE A 141 1.29 8.63 32.09
C ILE A 141 0.50 7.38 32.46
N LEU A 142 0.35 6.45 31.52
CA LEU A 142 -0.40 5.23 31.74
C LEU A 142 0.42 4.23 32.55
N SER A 143 -0.17 3.52 33.51
CA SER A 143 0.42 2.31 34.08
C SER A 143 0.43 1.17 33.05
N HIS A 144 1.17 0.09 33.34
CA HIS A 144 1.20 -1.08 32.45
C HIS A 144 -0.18 -1.74 32.31
N GLU A 145 -0.96 -1.77 33.39
CA GLU A 145 -2.32 -2.31 33.42
C GLU A 145 -3.29 -1.43 32.60
N VAL A 146 -3.19 -0.10 32.70
CA VAL A 146 -4.04 0.81 31.92
C VAL A 146 -3.69 0.78 30.43
N GLU A 147 -2.40 0.66 30.08
CA GLU A 147 -2.00 0.45 28.68
C GLU A 147 -2.51 -0.89 28.14
N THR A 148 -2.50 -1.95 28.97
CA THR A 148 -3.09 -3.25 28.62
C THR A 148 -4.62 -3.16 28.47
N LEU A 149 -5.28 -2.41 29.35
CA LEU A 149 -6.72 -2.11 29.25
C LEU A 149 -7.04 -1.43 27.92
N PHE A 150 -6.37 -0.32 27.60
CA PHE A 150 -6.66 0.41 26.37
C PHE A 150 -6.26 -0.35 25.11
N GLY A 151 -5.11 -1.02 25.08
CA GLY A 151 -4.72 -1.85 23.93
C GLY A 151 -5.74 -2.96 23.66
N SER A 152 -6.14 -3.71 24.70
CA SER A 152 -7.09 -4.80 24.57
C SER A 152 -8.52 -4.34 24.26
N MET A 153 -8.96 -3.23 24.86
CA MET A 153 -10.27 -2.64 24.57
C MET A 153 -10.32 -1.98 23.19
N GLY A 154 -9.19 -1.46 22.70
CA GLY A 154 -9.04 -0.98 21.33
C GLY A 154 -9.26 -2.10 20.32
N VAL A 155 -8.70 -3.29 20.57
CA VAL A 155 -8.96 -4.49 19.76
C VAL A 155 -10.43 -4.93 19.88
N ARG A 156 -10.95 -5.06 21.12
CA ARG A 156 -12.35 -5.43 21.43
C ARG A 156 -13.37 -4.52 20.76
N SER A 157 -13.08 -3.23 20.59
CA SER A 157 -13.97 -2.25 19.98
C SER A 157 -14.41 -2.63 18.57
N GLY A 158 -13.62 -3.41 17.83
CA GLY A 158 -13.98 -3.85 16.47
C GLY A 158 -15.04 -4.95 16.39
N PHE A 159 -15.45 -5.53 17.52
CA PHE A 159 -16.24 -6.77 17.57
C PHE A 159 -17.54 -6.60 18.37
N ALA A 160 -18.50 -7.49 18.15
CA ALA A 160 -19.70 -7.61 18.99
C ALA A 160 -19.45 -8.60 20.13
N GLU A 161 -19.10 -9.83 19.76
CA GLU A 161 -18.61 -10.89 20.64
C GLU A 161 -17.09 -10.98 20.55
N PHE A 162 -16.42 -11.17 21.67
CA PHE A 162 -14.98 -11.24 21.73
C PHE A 162 -14.53 -12.30 22.73
N ASN A 163 -13.72 -13.24 22.27
CA ASN A 163 -13.14 -14.29 23.10
C ASN A 163 -11.78 -14.71 22.49
N GLY A 164 -10.70 -14.38 23.19
CA GLY A 164 -9.37 -14.87 22.85
C GLY A 164 -8.23 -14.08 23.48
N LEU A 165 -7.01 -14.53 23.16
CA LEU A 165 -5.77 -13.91 23.60
C LEU A 165 -5.51 -12.65 22.79
N VAL A 166 -5.19 -11.54 23.44
CA VAL A 166 -4.80 -10.29 22.79
C VAL A 166 -3.33 -10.02 23.06
N MET A 167 -2.60 -9.68 21.99
CA MET A 167 -1.20 -9.27 22.08
C MET A 167 -1.01 -7.93 21.37
N ASP A 168 -0.45 -6.95 22.08
CA ASP A 168 -0.05 -5.65 21.51
C ASP A 168 1.47 -5.51 21.56
N MET A 169 2.09 -5.38 20.39
CA MET A 169 3.54 -5.20 20.30
C MET A 169 3.90 -3.77 19.89
N GLY A 170 4.38 -3.02 20.89
CA GLY A 170 4.95 -1.70 20.74
C GLY A 170 6.44 -1.71 20.35
N GLY A 171 7.08 -0.54 20.47
CA GLY A 171 8.53 -0.41 20.30
C GLY A 171 9.32 -0.91 21.51
N GLY A 172 8.86 -0.59 22.72
CA GLY A 172 9.56 -0.90 23.97
C GLY A 172 9.03 -2.11 24.74
N SER A 173 7.74 -2.47 24.58
CA SER A 173 7.08 -3.54 25.32
C SER A 173 6.14 -4.39 24.45
N LEU A 174 5.74 -5.53 25.01
CA LEU A 174 4.76 -6.46 24.49
C LEU A 174 3.72 -6.74 25.58
N GLN A 175 2.47 -6.33 25.38
CA GLN A 175 1.37 -6.64 26.29
C GLN A 175 0.68 -7.93 25.86
N VAL A 176 0.36 -8.79 26.82
CA VAL A 176 -0.37 -10.06 26.59
C VAL A 176 -1.49 -10.18 27.61
N THR A 177 -2.72 -10.40 27.14
CA THR A 177 -3.89 -10.61 28.00
C THR A 177 -4.92 -11.51 27.32
N TYR A 178 -5.97 -11.89 28.03
CA TYR A 178 -7.11 -12.61 27.50
C TYR A 178 -8.39 -11.80 27.77
N VAL A 179 -9.20 -11.62 26.73
CA VAL A 179 -10.47 -10.90 26.83
C VAL A 179 -11.60 -11.83 26.45
N ASN A 180 -12.62 -11.87 27.29
CA ASN A 180 -13.88 -12.54 26.99
C ASN A 180 -15.05 -11.74 27.56
N ASN A 181 -15.83 -11.09 26.68
CA ASN A 181 -16.94 -10.23 27.10
C ASN A 181 -18.18 -11.00 27.57
N SER A 182 -18.21 -12.34 27.40
CA SER A 182 -19.30 -13.18 27.92
C SER A 182 -19.20 -13.48 29.42
N ILE A 183 -18.06 -13.19 30.07
CA ILE A 183 -17.78 -13.52 31.48
C ILE A 183 -18.55 -12.61 32.46
N GLY A 184 -19.19 -11.54 31.98
CA GLY A 184 -20.02 -10.63 32.78
C GLY A 184 -19.50 -9.20 32.78
N SER A 185 -20.07 -8.35 33.63
CA SER A 185 -19.64 -6.96 33.81
C SER A 185 -18.22 -6.89 34.39
N ASN A 186 -17.40 -5.93 33.93
CA ASN A 186 -16.00 -5.69 34.34
C ASN A 186 -14.97 -6.67 33.76
N TYR A 187 -15.28 -7.37 32.67
CA TYR A 187 -14.31 -8.23 31.98
C TYR A 187 -13.06 -7.44 31.54
N GLU A 188 -13.21 -6.16 31.24
CA GLU A 188 -12.16 -5.24 30.83
C GLU A 188 -11.10 -5.05 31.93
N THR A 189 -11.55 -4.83 33.17
CA THR A 189 -10.68 -4.64 34.34
C THR A 189 -10.02 -5.96 34.73
N LEU A 190 -10.74 -7.08 34.64
CA LEU A 190 -10.19 -8.40 34.87
C LEU A 190 -9.07 -8.72 33.87
N ALA A 191 -9.30 -8.49 32.57
CA ALA A 191 -8.29 -8.65 31.53
C ALA A 191 -7.06 -7.75 31.76
N ALA A 192 -7.28 -6.48 32.14
CA ALA A 192 -6.19 -5.55 32.43
C ALA A 192 -5.33 -5.98 33.62
N ARG A 193 -5.96 -6.46 34.71
CA ARG A 193 -5.27 -6.91 35.93
C ARG A 193 -4.54 -8.25 35.75
N ALA A 194 -5.11 -9.16 34.97
CA ALA A 194 -4.50 -10.46 34.69
C ALA A 194 -3.42 -10.39 33.60
N GLY A 195 -3.49 -9.37 32.74
CA GLY A 195 -2.54 -9.15 31.65
C GLY A 195 -1.13 -8.82 32.15
N GLN A 196 -0.15 -9.12 31.32
CA GLN A 196 1.26 -8.87 31.60
C GLN A 196 1.89 -7.97 30.54
N CYS A 197 2.73 -7.03 30.99
CA CYS A 197 3.55 -6.20 30.11
C CYS A 197 4.98 -6.74 30.13
N LEU A 198 5.37 -7.38 29.03
CA LEU A 198 6.71 -7.94 28.87
C LEU A 198 7.65 -6.90 28.27
N PRO A 199 8.93 -6.85 28.70
CA PRO A 199 9.92 -5.89 28.22
C PRO A 199 10.49 -6.26 26.83
N PHE A 200 9.65 -6.74 25.92
CA PHE A 200 10.04 -7.34 24.63
C PHE A 200 9.38 -6.65 23.43
N GLY A 201 9.46 -5.32 23.38
CA GLY A 201 9.00 -4.56 22.21
C GLY A 201 9.90 -4.76 20.99
N ALA A 202 9.39 -4.45 19.80
CA ALA A 202 10.07 -4.75 18.54
C ALA A 202 11.40 -3.99 18.34
N ALA A 203 11.51 -2.76 18.84
CA ALA A 203 12.75 -2.00 18.75
C ALA A 203 13.77 -2.53 19.78
N ARG A 204 13.31 -2.70 21.03
CA ARG A 204 14.14 -3.19 22.13
C ARG A 204 14.73 -4.58 21.86
N LEU A 205 13.90 -5.52 21.38
CA LEU A 205 14.39 -6.85 20.99
C LEU A 205 15.39 -6.80 19.84
N MET A 206 15.21 -5.89 18.88
CA MET A 206 16.14 -5.75 17.76
C MET A 206 17.50 -5.20 18.20
N ASP A 207 17.52 -4.28 19.15
CA ASP A 207 18.76 -3.78 19.76
C ASP A 207 19.52 -4.94 20.46
N GLU A 208 18.80 -5.77 21.23
CA GLU A 208 19.36 -6.94 21.92
C GLU A 208 19.85 -8.04 20.94
N LEU A 209 19.17 -8.21 19.81
CA LEU A 209 19.56 -9.14 18.73
C LEU A 209 20.81 -8.69 17.98
N SER A 210 21.14 -7.41 18.00
CA SER A 210 22.32 -6.88 17.32
C SER A 210 23.62 -7.34 17.97
N ASN A 211 23.56 -7.92 19.17
CA ASN A 211 24.69 -8.56 19.85
C ASN A 211 24.59 -10.10 19.73
N PRO A 212 25.51 -10.76 18.98
CA PRO A 212 25.41 -12.18 18.68
C PRO A 212 25.49 -13.10 19.91
N ASN A 213 26.08 -12.63 21.03
CA ASN A 213 26.22 -13.41 22.25
C ASN A 213 24.95 -13.39 23.14
N THR A 214 23.99 -12.50 22.89
CA THR A 214 22.79 -12.32 23.74
C THR A 214 21.52 -12.90 23.12
N ALA A 215 21.47 -13.11 21.80
CA ALA A 215 20.25 -13.53 21.09
C ALA A 215 19.60 -14.81 21.65
N GLN A 216 20.40 -15.85 21.96
CA GLN A 216 19.88 -17.10 22.53
C GLN A 216 19.35 -16.93 23.97
N VAL A 217 20.04 -16.11 24.77
CA VAL A 217 19.64 -15.82 26.16
C VAL A 217 18.32 -15.06 26.18
N VAL A 218 18.19 -14.05 25.32
CA VAL A 218 16.98 -13.23 25.17
C VAL A 218 15.81 -14.09 24.68
N LEU A 219 16.04 -15.01 23.73
CA LEU A 219 15.01 -15.94 23.28
C LEU A 219 14.53 -16.86 24.42
N ALA A 220 15.45 -17.43 25.19
CA ALA A 220 15.12 -18.31 26.31
C ALA A 220 14.34 -17.55 27.40
N GLU A 221 14.74 -16.31 27.70
CA GLU A 221 14.02 -15.45 28.64
C GLU A 221 12.62 -15.10 28.14
N LEU A 222 12.49 -14.72 26.85
CA LEU A 222 11.20 -14.44 26.21
C LEU A 222 10.27 -15.65 26.27
N GLN A 223 10.77 -16.84 25.93
CA GLN A 223 10.00 -18.09 25.98
C GLN A 223 9.56 -18.42 27.41
N ALA A 224 10.45 -18.32 28.39
CA ALA A 224 10.13 -18.57 29.80
C ALA A 224 9.05 -17.61 30.31
N ARG A 225 9.22 -16.30 30.08
CA ARG A 225 8.24 -15.28 30.51
C ARG A 225 6.91 -15.42 29.78
N MET A 226 6.92 -15.77 28.49
CA MET A 226 5.70 -16.03 27.72
C MET A 226 4.94 -17.23 28.28
N ASN A 227 5.63 -18.35 28.56
CA ASN A 227 5.00 -19.53 29.17
C ASN A 227 4.38 -19.22 30.53
N ILE A 228 5.10 -18.51 31.41
CA ILE A 228 4.57 -18.08 32.71
C ILE A 228 3.34 -17.19 32.53
N THR A 229 3.38 -16.27 31.57
CA THR A 229 2.26 -15.36 31.29
C THR A 229 1.01 -16.12 30.82
N ILE A 230 1.16 -17.04 29.87
CA ILE A 230 0.03 -17.86 29.39
C ILE A 230 -0.50 -18.75 30.51
N GLN A 231 0.37 -19.34 31.33
CA GLN A 231 -0.05 -20.17 32.46
C GLN A 231 -0.86 -19.35 33.49
N ASN A 232 -0.38 -18.15 33.85
CA ASN A 232 -1.12 -17.26 34.75
C ASN A 232 -2.49 -16.88 34.19
N LEU A 233 -2.59 -16.61 32.87
CA LEU A 233 -3.87 -16.34 32.23
C LEU A 233 -4.78 -17.58 32.24
N VAL A 234 -4.25 -18.78 32.00
CA VAL A 234 -4.99 -20.05 32.09
C VAL A 234 -5.53 -20.29 33.51
N ASP A 235 -4.79 -19.85 34.53
CA ASP A 235 -5.20 -20.01 35.92
C ASP A 235 -6.29 -19.02 36.34
N VAL A 236 -6.28 -17.82 35.77
CA VAL A 236 -7.34 -16.81 36.00
C VAL A 236 -8.60 -17.10 35.17
N PHE A 237 -8.44 -17.52 33.91
CA PHE A 237 -9.55 -17.64 32.96
C PHE A 237 -9.90 -19.10 32.65
N ILE A 238 -10.96 -19.60 33.29
CA ILE A 238 -11.49 -20.97 33.07
C ILE A 238 -11.79 -21.24 31.59
N HIS A 239 -12.32 -20.25 30.87
CA HIS A 239 -12.58 -20.39 29.43
C HIS A 239 -11.31 -20.58 28.61
N LEU A 240 -10.24 -19.84 28.92
CA LEU A 240 -8.95 -20.01 28.25
C LEU A 240 -8.36 -21.40 28.56
N ARG A 241 -8.43 -21.86 29.82
CA ARG A 241 -8.03 -23.22 30.20
C ARG A 241 -8.73 -24.27 29.34
N SER A 242 -10.05 -24.17 29.24
CA SER A 242 -10.84 -25.10 28.42
C SER A 242 -10.45 -25.04 26.93
N GLN A 243 -10.11 -23.88 26.39
CA GLN A 243 -9.71 -23.71 24.98
C GLN A 243 -8.33 -24.30 24.71
N VAL A 244 -7.36 -24.10 25.61
CA VAL A 244 -6.01 -24.65 25.50
C VAL A 244 -6.04 -26.18 25.55
N GLU A 245 -6.92 -26.75 26.38
CA GLU A 245 -7.13 -28.21 26.49
C GLU A 245 -7.98 -28.78 25.34
N SER A 246 -8.87 -27.97 24.77
CA SER A 246 -9.77 -28.39 23.68
C SER A 246 -9.06 -28.68 22.37
N VAL A 247 -9.71 -29.45 21.50
CA VAL A 247 -9.25 -29.67 20.12
C VAL A 247 -9.37 -28.39 19.27
N GLU A 248 -10.32 -27.50 19.60
CA GLU A 248 -10.58 -26.28 18.82
C GLU A 248 -9.45 -25.25 18.90
N GLY A 249 -8.77 -25.15 20.05
CA GLY A 249 -7.68 -24.20 20.28
C GLY A 249 -8.13 -22.77 20.59
N VAL A 250 -7.16 -21.86 20.65
CA VAL A 250 -7.33 -20.46 21.08
C VAL A 250 -7.28 -19.49 19.90
N ASN A 251 -8.15 -18.49 19.87
CA ASN A 251 -8.04 -17.36 18.94
C ASN A 251 -7.02 -16.34 19.46
N ILE A 252 -6.11 -15.90 18.60
CA ILE A 252 -5.09 -14.89 18.94
C ILE A 252 -5.34 -13.62 18.12
N TYR A 253 -5.50 -12.50 18.80
CA TYR A 253 -5.69 -11.18 18.22
C TYR A 253 -4.40 -10.38 18.35
N LEU A 254 -3.80 -10.01 17.22
CA LEU A 254 -2.51 -9.31 17.17
C LEU A 254 -2.70 -7.85 16.77
N CYS A 255 -2.12 -6.95 17.55
CA CYS A 255 -2.15 -5.51 17.27
C CYS A 255 -0.77 -4.87 17.52
N GLY A 256 -0.64 -3.56 17.24
CA GLY A 256 0.65 -2.88 17.40
C GLY A 256 1.54 -2.85 16.16
N GLY A 257 2.63 -2.09 16.25
CA GLY A 257 3.49 -1.75 15.11
C GLY A 257 4.27 -2.94 14.54
N GLY A 258 4.76 -3.81 15.43
CA GLY A 258 5.53 -5.00 15.05
C GLY A 258 4.65 -6.01 14.31
N PHE A 259 3.55 -6.46 14.93
CA PHE A 259 2.66 -7.44 14.31
C PHE A 259 2.03 -6.96 13.01
N ARG A 260 1.69 -5.67 12.86
CA ARG A 260 1.23 -5.14 11.56
C ARG A 260 2.29 -5.29 10.45
N GLY A 261 3.58 -5.15 10.78
CA GLY A 261 4.67 -5.39 9.84
C GLY A 261 4.74 -6.86 9.42
N TYR A 262 4.72 -7.78 10.39
CA TYR A 262 4.72 -9.22 10.11
C TYR A 262 3.49 -9.66 9.31
N GLY A 263 2.30 -9.14 9.65
CA GLY A 263 1.08 -9.37 8.89
C GLY A 263 1.12 -8.83 7.45
N SER A 264 1.78 -7.69 7.22
CA SER A 264 2.00 -7.16 5.86
C SER A 264 2.89 -8.08 5.03
N MET A 265 3.91 -8.69 5.65
CA MET A 265 4.75 -9.70 5.00
C MET A 265 3.93 -10.96 4.67
N LEU A 266 3.13 -11.46 5.62
CA LEU A 266 2.24 -12.62 5.38
C LEU A 266 1.26 -12.37 4.22
N MET A 267 0.67 -11.17 4.15
CA MET A 267 -0.21 -10.80 3.02
C MET A 267 0.54 -10.73 1.69
N HIS A 268 1.80 -10.29 1.69
CA HIS A 268 2.63 -10.21 0.50
C HIS A 268 3.07 -11.60 -0.02
N THR A 269 3.22 -12.56 0.89
CA THR A 269 3.56 -13.95 0.56
C THR A 269 2.33 -14.85 0.42
N ASP A 270 1.13 -14.30 0.63
CA ASP A 270 -0.13 -15.04 0.58
C ASP A 270 -0.29 -15.70 -0.80
N PRO A 271 -0.79 -16.93 -0.92
CA PRO A 271 -1.05 -17.56 -2.22
C PRO A 271 -1.95 -16.75 -3.16
N ILE A 272 -2.75 -15.83 -2.61
CA ILE A 272 -3.58 -14.89 -3.36
C ILE A 272 -2.77 -13.62 -3.65
N GLN A 273 -2.17 -13.54 -4.84
CA GLN A 273 -1.45 -12.34 -5.30
C GLN A 273 -2.06 -11.67 -6.55
N PRO A 274 -2.11 -10.32 -6.60
CA PRO A 274 -1.98 -9.43 -5.45
C PRO A 274 -3.12 -9.66 -4.46
N TYR A 275 -2.84 -9.54 -3.16
CA TYR A 275 -3.87 -9.71 -2.14
C TYR A 275 -4.94 -8.59 -2.28
N PRO A 276 -6.25 -8.91 -2.39
CA PRO A 276 -7.25 -7.99 -2.95
C PRO A 276 -7.74 -6.89 -1.98
N ILE A 277 -7.40 -6.97 -0.69
CA ILE A 277 -7.82 -5.98 0.32
C ILE A 277 -6.55 -5.32 0.89
N PRO A 278 -6.26 -4.05 0.58
CA PRO A 278 -5.02 -3.37 0.94
C PRO A 278 -5.06 -2.83 2.39
N SER A 279 -5.41 -3.67 3.35
CA SER A 279 -5.44 -3.32 4.77
C SER A 279 -5.11 -4.54 5.61
N ILE A 280 -4.40 -4.34 6.73
CA ILE A 280 -4.06 -5.44 7.65
C ILE A 280 -5.18 -5.74 8.66
N GLY A 281 -6.06 -4.77 8.93
CA GLY A 281 -7.14 -4.94 9.90
C GLY A 281 -8.16 -5.95 9.41
N GLY A 282 -8.45 -6.98 10.21
CA GLY A 282 -9.36 -8.06 9.87
C GLY A 282 -8.76 -9.13 8.95
N TYR A 283 -7.44 -9.10 8.71
CA TYR A 283 -6.73 -10.19 8.02
C TYR A 283 -6.65 -11.41 8.95
N LEU A 284 -7.10 -12.56 8.43
CA LEU A 284 -7.19 -13.82 9.15
C LEU A 284 -6.16 -14.79 8.59
N VAL A 285 -5.36 -15.41 9.46
CA VAL A 285 -4.32 -16.36 9.08
C VAL A 285 -4.46 -17.66 9.87
N SER A 286 -4.16 -18.77 9.20
CA SER A 286 -4.14 -20.09 9.82
C SER A 286 -2.95 -20.25 10.77
N ALA A 287 -3.09 -21.13 11.76
CA ALA A 287 -1.98 -21.46 12.65
C ALA A 287 -0.77 -22.04 11.91
N SER A 288 -0.98 -22.85 10.86
CA SER A 288 0.10 -23.44 10.07
C SER A 288 0.88 -22.38 9.31
N TYR A 289 0.20 -21.47 8.62
CA TYR A 289 0.86 -20.41 7.85
C TYR A 289 1.53 -19.38 8.76
N PHE A 290 0.91 -19.04 9.90
CA PHE A 290 1.49 -18.13 10.88
C PHE A 290 2.78 -18.68 11.51
N LYS A 291 2.88 -20.01 11.68
CA LYS A 291 4.07 -20.71 12.22
C LYS A 291 5.28 -20.67 11.27
N ASN A 292 5.11 -20.34 9.99
CA ASN A 292 6.21 -20.30 9.01
C ASN A 292 7.04 -19.01 9.10
N TRP A 293 7.44 -18.63 10.31
CA TRP A 293 8.20 -17.40 10.55
C TRP A 293 9.59 -17.43 9.90
N GLN A 294 10.16 -18.62 9.67
CA GLN A 294 11.44 -18.78 8.95
C GLN A 294 11.34 -18.32 7.50
N ASP A 295 10.28 -18.75 6.80
CA ASP A 295 10.00 -18.33 5.42
C ASP A 295 9.80 -16.82 5.36
N MET A 296 9.13 -16.24 6.36
CA MET A 296 8.94 -14.78 6.42
C MET A 296 10.28 -14.02 6.55
N LEU A 297 11.28 -14.58 7.23
CA LEU A 297 12.62 -13.98 7.32
C LEU A 297 13.38 -14.11 6.00
N ILE A 298 13.30 -15.25 5.33
CA ILE A 298 13.90 -15.43 4.00
C ILE A 298 13.28 -14.45 3.00
N MET A 299 11.95 -14.32 3.00
CA MET A 299 11.21 -13.39 2.14
C MET A 299 11.53 -11.94 2.49
N ASN A 300 11.79 -11.62 3.76
CA ASN A 300 12.19 -10.27 4.18
C ASN A 300 13.49 -9.79 3.52
N ASP A 301 14.43 -10.70 3.27
CA ASP A 301 15.72 -10.41 2.64
C ASP A 301 15.63 -10.35 1.10
N GLN A 302 14.68 -11.09 0.52
CA GLN A 302 14.50 -11.20 -0.94
C GLN A 302 13.49 -10.18 -1.51
N ALA A 303 12.50 -9.77 -0.72
CA ALA A 303 11.39 -8.96 -1.21
C ALA A 303 11.85 -7.52 -1.54
N GLY A 304 11.37 -7.02 -2.68
CA GLY A 304 11.41 -5.61 -3.07
C GLY A 304 10.51 -4.76 -2.16
N ASP A 305 9.81 -3.76 -2.67
CA ASP A 305 8.88 -3.01 -1.83
C ASP A 305 7.65 -3.85 -1.45
N VAL A 306 7.30 -3.82 -0.15
CA VAL A 306 6.15 -4.55 0.40
C VAL A 306 5.14 -3.53 0.91
N PHE A 307 3.92 -3.58 0.35
CA PHE A 307 2.84 -2.68 0.73
C PHE A 307 2.56 -2.75 2.25
N GLY A 308 2.43 -1.60 2.91
CA GLY A 308 2.20 -1.51 4.35
C GLY A 308 3.42 -1.72 5.25
N LEU A 309 4.59 -2.06 4.68
CA LEU A 309 5.82 -2.38 5.41
C LEU A 309 6.95 -1.36 5.18
N SER A 310 7.10 -0.40 6.09
CA SER A 310 8.21 0.57 6.09
C SER A 310 9.59 -0.10 6.34
N LYS A 311 10.68 0.52 5.86
CA LYS A 311 12.08 0.08 6.13
C LYS A 311 12.36 -0.24 7.60
N ARG A 312 11.88 0.60 8.54
CA ARG A 312 12.04 0.37 9.99
C ARG A 312 11.33 -0.91 10.45
N ARG A 313 10.07 -1.12 10.04
CA ARG A 313 9.32 -2.34 10.39
C ARG A 313 9.93 -3.59 9.77
N ARG A 314 10.45 -3.47 8.54
CA ARG A 314 11.20 -4.52 7.86
C ARG A 314 12.46 -4.91 8.66
N HIS A 315 13.21 -3.92 9.14
CA HIS A 315 14.37 -4.18 9.99
C HIS A 315 14.01 -4.84 11.34
N GLN A 316 12.81 -4.59 11.87
CA GLN A 316 12.32 -5.17 13.12
C GLN A 316 11.68 -6.56 12.96
N LEU A 317 11.53 -7.07 11.73
CA LEU A 317 10.85 -8.33 11.47
C LEU A 317 11.50 -9.56 12.16
N PRO A 318 12.84 -9.67 12.28
CA PRO A 318 13.49 -10.70 13.08
C PRO A 318 13.06 -10.73 14.55
N ALA A 319 12.96 -9.55 15.18
CA ALA A 319 12.47 -9.44 16.56
C ALA A 319 11.01 -9.87 16.70
N VAL A 320 10.16 -9.53 15.73
CA VAL A 320 8.74 -9.97 15.74
C VAL A 320 8.66 -11.49 15.52
N ALA A 321 9.48 -12.06 14.65
CA ALA A 321 9.54 -13.50 14.40
C ALA A 321 9.93 -14.29 15.67
N MET A 322 10.83 -13.78 16.52
CA MET A 322 11.10 -14.40 17.83
C MET A 322 9.88 -14.42 18.75
N VAL A 323 9.06 -13.37 18.75
CA VAL A 323 7.81 -13.34 19.53
C VAL A 323 6.79 -14.32 18.97
N VAL A 324 6.69 -14.41 17.64
CA VAL A 324 5.86 -15.43 16.96
C VAL A 324 6.31 -16.84 17.34
N GLN A 325 7.62 -17.11 17.34
CA GLN A 325 8.18 -18.38 17.80
C GLN A 325 7.79 -18.65 19.27
N ALA A 326 7.97 -17.68 20.17
CA ALA A 326 7.65 -17.85 21.59
C ALA A 326 6.17 -18.13 21.84
N ILE A 327 5.25 -17.38 21.21
CA ILE A 327 3.81 -17.60 21.41
C ILE A 327 3.32 -18.92 20.81
N THR A 328 3.86 -19.33 19.65
CA THR A 328 3.48 -20.60 19.03
C THR A 328 3.99 -21.82 19.79
N MET A 329 5.01 -21.65 20.63
CA MET A 329 5.45 -22.65 21.60
C MET A 329 4.60 -22.63 22.89
N ALA A 330 4.23 -21.44 23.38
CA ALA A 330 3.46 -21.29 24.61
C ALA A 330 1.99 -21.69 24.46
N VAL A 331 1.42 -21.53 23.25
CA VAL A 331 0.02 -21.90 22.95
C VAL A 331 0.01 -23.11 22.00
N PRO A 332 -0.20 -24.34 22.51
CA PRO A 332 -0.03 -25.55 21.71
C PRO A 332 -1.07 -25.67 20.58
N ARG A 333 -2.30 -25.22 20.82
CA ARG A 333 -3.41 -25.26 19.86
C ARG A 333 -3.94 -23.86 19.59
N ILE A 334 -3.60 -23.34 18.42
CA ILE A 334 -4.08 -22.03 17.93
C ILE A 334 -5.18 -22.30 16.91
N LYS A 335 -6.36 -21.73 17.14
CA LYS A 335 -7.53 -21.83 16.25
C LYS A 335 -7.37 -20.92 15.05
N SER A 336 -7.11 -19.64 15.30
CA SER A 336 -6.94 -18.63 14.27
C SER A 336 -6.13 -17.43 14.77
N ILE A 337 -5.49 -16.73 13.83
CA ILE A 337 -4.77 -15.48 14.09
C ILE A 337 -5.49 -14.35 13.37
N ILE A 338 -5.88 -13.31 14.11
CA ILE A 338 -6.58 -12.14 13.60
C ILE A 338 -5.70 -10.90 13.80
N PHE A 339 -5.35 -10.21 12.71
CA PHE A 339 -4.66 -8.92 12.80
C PHE A 339 -5.65 -7.77 12.99
N CYS A 340 -5.38 -6.91 13.97
CA CYS A 340 -6.27 -5.84 14.41
C CYS A 340 -5.57 -4.46 14.36
N THR A 341 -6.34 -3.39 14.16
CA THR A 341 -5.82 -2.03 14.02
C THR A 341 -6.08 -1.12 15.22
N GLY A 342 -6.94 -1.54 16.16
CA GLY A 342 -7.21 -0.81 17.40
C GLY A 342 -5.99 -0.74 18.31
N GLY A 343 -5.85 0.37 19.03
CA GLY A 343 -4.83 0.58 20.06
C GLY A 343 -5.33 1.48 21.17
N ASN A 344 -4.41 2.18 21.84
CA ASN A 344 -4.72 2.92 23.06
C ASN A 344 -5.80 4.01 22.89
N ARG A 345 -5.81 4.72 21.74
CA ARG A 345 -6.80 5.79 21.47
C ARG A 345 -8.21 5.22 21.34
N GLU A 346 -8.36 4.17 20.53
CA GLU A 346 -9.63 3.49 20.33
C GLU A 346 -10.10 2.82 21.63
N GLY A 347 -9.19 2.26 22.43
CA GLY A 347 -9.50 1.68 23.73
C GLY A 347 -10.00 2.70 24.75
N LEU A 348 -9.35 3.87 24.84
CA LEU A 348 -9.81 4.96 25.69
C LEU A 348 -11.22 5.42 25.27
N LEU A 349 -11.44 5.67 23.97
CA LEU A 349 -12.76 6.09 23.50
C LEU A 349 -13.82 5.02 23.74
N PHE A 350 -13.49 3.75 23.51
CA PHE A 350 -14.37 2.64 23.82
C PHE A 350 -14.74 2.63 25.30
N MET A 351 -13.77 2.82 26.19
CA MET A 351 -13.99 2.89 27.63
C MET A 351 -14.78 4.14 28.07
N MET A 352 -14.77 5.21 27.29
CA MET A 352 -15.65 6.37 27.54
C MET A 352 -17.11 6.09 27.21
N LEU A 353 -17.41 5.07 26.40
CA LEU A 353 -18.79 4.76 26.01
C LEU A 353 -19.57 4.12 27.17
N PRO A 354 -20.88 4.43 27.27
CA PRO A 354 -21.78 3.71 28.17
C PRO A 354 -21.75 2.19 27.93
N PRO A 355 -21.85 1.34 28.98
CA PRO A 355 -21.78 -0.13 28.85
C PRO A 355 -22.76 -0.71 27.83
N ASN A 356 -23.99 -0.20 27.77
CA ASN A 356 -24.99 -0.64 26.79
C ASN A 356 -24.54 -0.36 25.34
N ILE A 357 -23.86 0.76 25.08
CA ILE A 357 -23.31 1.06 23.76
C ILE A 357 -22.09 0.17 23.46
N ARG A 358 -21.19 -0.05 24.44
CA ARG A 358 -20.01 -0.92 24.28
C ARG A 358 -20.38 -2.31 23.76
N GLU A 359 -21.45 -2.89 24.29
CA GLU A 359 -21.91 -4.23 23.91
C GLU A 359 -22.78 -4.28 22.64
N MET A 360 -23.10 -3.14 22.01
CA MET A 360 -23.79 -3.15 20.71
C MET A 360 -22.90 -3.77 19.61
N ASP A 361 -23.53 -4.47 18.66
CA ASP A 361 -22.86 -4.91 17.42
C ASP A 361 -22.50 -3.65 16.61
N PRO A 362 -21.22 -3.41 16.29
CA PRO A 362 -20.83 -2.26 15.47
C PRO A 362 -21.24 -2.43 14.00
N PHE A 363 -21.51 -3.64 13.51
CA PHE A 363 -21.76 -3.91 12.10
C PHE A 363 -23.00 -3.19 11.53
N PRO A 364 -24.18 -3.20 12.18
CA PRO A 364 -25.36 -2.48 11.68
C PRO A 364 -25.20 -0.96 11.65
N LEU A 365 -24.19 -0.41 12.33
CA LEU A 365 -23.94 1.02 12.42
C LEU A 365 -23.03 1.53 11.30
N ILE A 366 -22.43 0.64 10.51
CA ILE A 366 -21.63 1.00 9.33
C ILE A 366 -22.49 1.89 8.42
N PRO A 367 -22.00 3.07 7.99
CA PRO A 367 -22.77 3.98 7.16
C PRO A 367 -23.37 3.29 5.92
N VAL A 368 -24.62 3.67 5.61
CA VAL A 368 -25.40 3.19 4.46
C VAL A 368 -25.75 4.38 3.56
N PRO A 369 -25.95 4.17 2.24
CA PRO A 369 -26.08 5.26 1.27
C PRO A 369 -27.34 6.12 1.43
N ASN A 370 -28.43 5.58 1.99
CA ASN A 370 -29.66 6.34 2.20
C ASN A 370 -30.26 6.06 3.59
N PRO A 371 -29.86 6.82 4.62
CA PRO A 371 -30.28 6.56 6.00
C PRO A 371 -31.75 6.91 6.28
N GLN A 372 -32.45 7.56 5.33
CA GLN A 372 -33.86 7.98 5.49
C GLN A 372 -34.87 6.90 5.06
N GLN A 373 -34.41 5.73 4.62
CA GLN A 373 -35.29 4.63 4.22
C GLN A 373 -36.12 4.11 5.40
N ASP A 374 -37.41 3.85 5.17
CA ASP A 374 -38.32 3.33 6.20
C ASP A 374 -37.82 1.96 6.72
N PRO A 375 -37.55 1.83 8.04
CA PRO A 375 -37.07 0.58 8.63
C PRO A 375 -38.02 -0.61 8.46
N GLN A 376 -39.34 -0.40 8.47
CA GLN A 376 -40.32 -1.48 8.30
C GLN A 376 -40.31 -2.04 6.88
N ILE A 377 -40.14 -1.16 5.88
CA ILE A 377 -40.01 -1.56 4.48
C ILE A 377 -38.68 -2.31 4.28
N LEU A 378 -37.57 -1.83 4.85
CA LEU A 378 -36.28 -2.52 4.81
C LEU A 378 -36.32 -3.90 5.48
N MET A 379 -37.02 -4.03 6.61
CA MET A 379 -37.22 -5.31 7.27
C MET A 379 -37.99 -6.28 6.37
N HIS A 380 -39.06 -5.81 5.70
CA HIS A 380 -39.81 -6.64 4.76
C HIS A 380 -38.97 -7.04 3.53
N VAL A 381 -38.14 -6.13 3.00
CA VAL A 381 -37.20 -6.44 1.91
C VAL A 381 -36.17 -7.48 2.36
N THR A 382 -35.68 -7.39 3.59
CA THR A 382 -34.78 -8.38 4.18
C THR A 382 -35.47 -9.74 4.25
N ASP A 383 -36.71 -9.79 4.72
CA ASP A 383 -37.50 -11.03 4.81
C ASP A 383 -37.78 -11.65 3.44
N LEU A 384 -38.04 -10.80 2.45
CA LEU A 384 -38.19 -11.20 1.07
C LEU A 384 -36.88 -11.84 0.57
N LEU A 385 -35.72 -11.21 0.77
CA LEU A 385 -34.43 -11.82 0.40
C LEU A 385 -34.15 -13.12 1.16
N MET A 386 -34.39 -13.17 2.47
CA MET A 386 -34.21 -14.38 3.27
C MET A 386 -35.09 -15.53 2.77
N ALA A 387 -36.31 -15.24 2.30
CA ALA A 387 -37.21 -16.23 1.72
C ALA A 387 -36.72 -16.84 0.40
N THR A 388 -35.72 -16.25 -0.26
CA THR A 388 -35.06 -16.86 -1.42
C THR A 388 -34.10 -17.99 -1.05
N LEU A 389 -33.64 -18.02 0.21
CA LEU A 389 -32.67 -19.01 0.64
C LEU A 389 -33.37 -20.35 0.93
N PRO A 390 -32.88 -21.49 0.40
CA PRO A 390 -33.48 -22.79 0.70
C PRO A 390 -33.23 -23.18 2.15
N SER A 391 -34.22 -23.80 2.78
CA SER A 391 -34.15 -24.28 4.16
C SER A 391 -33.75 -25.76 4.30
N GLU A 392 -33.67 -26.51 3.19
CA GLU A 392 -33.41 -27.96 3.18
C GLU A 392 -32.54 -28.35 1.98
N LEU A 393 -31.77 -29.45 2.11
CA LEU A 393 -30.97 -30.14 1.07
C LEU A 393 -29.81 -29.35 0.41
N LEU A 394 -29.91 -28.02 0.28
CA LEU A 394 -28.87 -27.11 -0.24
C LEU A 394 -28.86 -25.83 0.61
N LEU A 395 -28.11 -25.84 1.70
CA LEU A 395 -28.11 -24.75 2.67
C LEU A 395 -27.17 -23.61 2.23
N PRO A 396 -27.56 -22.34 2.39
CA PRO A 396 -26.65 -21.22 2.22
C PRO A 396 -25.58 -21.23 3.32
N PRO A 397 -24.39 -20.65 3.05
CA PRO A 397 -23.39 -20.46 4.07
C PRO A 397 -23.96 -19.60 5.21
N VAL A 398 -23.62 -19.96 6.45
CA VAL A 398 -24.09 -19.30 7.70
C VAL A 398 -23.82 -17.79 7.70
N ILE A 399 -22.85 -17.34 6.89
CA ILE A 399 -22.50 -15.93 6.71
C ILE A 399 -23.66 -15.06 6.22
N PHE A 400 -24.64 -15.60 5.49
CA PHE A 400 -25.84 -14.87 5.07
C PHE A 400 -26.91 -14.84 6.17
N ALA A 401 -26.48 -14.60 7.40
CA ALA A 401 -27.36 -14.32 8.51
C ALA A 401 -28.17 -13.05 8.24
N ARG A 402 -29.34 -12.94 8.89
CA ARG A 402 -30.31 -11.84 8.69
C ARG A 402 -29.67 -10.45 8.78
N LYS A 403 -28.67 -10.25 9.65
CA LYS A 403 -27.95 -8.98 9.80
C LYS A 403 -27.16 -8.57 8.55
N ILE A 404 -26.50 -9.52 7.88
CA ILE A 404 -25.73 -9.26 6.65
C ILE A 404 -26.69 -8.99 5.50
N VAL A 405 -27.78 -9.75 5.40
CA VAL A 405 -28.81 -9.55 4.38
C VAL A 405 -29.55 -8.22 4.57
N SER A 406 -29.77 -7.80 5.81
CA SER A 406 -30.34 -6.49 6.12
C SER A 406 -29.42 -5.35 5.67
N TYR A 407 -28.11 -5.47 5.90
CA TYR A 407 -27.13 -4.51 5.38
C TYR A 407 -27.14 -4.46 3.85
N ILE A 408 -27.16 -5.62 3.17
CA ILE A 408 -27.27 -5.71 1.70
C ILE A 408 -28.57 -5.04 1.20
N SER A 409 -29.67 -5.17 1.93
CA SER A 409 -30.98 -4.60 1.56
C SER A 409 -30.95 -3.07 1.44
N CYS A 410 -30.13 -2.39 2.25
CA CYS A 410 -29.96 -0.94 2.23
C CYS A 410 -29.34 -0.44 0.90
N TYR A 411 -28.72 -1.33 0.12
CA TYR A 411 -28.01 -0.98 -1.12
C TYR A 411 -28.80 -1.28 -2.41
N ILE A 412 -29.96 -1.95 -2.34
CA ILE A 412 -30.71 -2.40 -3.54
C ILE A 412 -31.06 -1.23 -4.48
N TRP A 413 -31.41 -0.06 -3.92
CA TRP A 413 -31.81 1.14 -4.64
C TRP A 413 -30.74 2.24 -4.66
N ALA A 414 -29.55 1.98 -4.12
CA ALA A 414 -28.50 2.97 -4.07
C ALA A 414 -27.91 3.24 -5.46
N TYR A 415 -27.63 4.51 -5.78
CA TYR A 415 -26.84 4.92 -6.95
C TYR A 415 -27.38 4.51 -8.35
N GLN A 416 -28.70 4.37 -8.51
CA GLN A 416 -29.29 3.91 -9.78
C GLN A 416 -29.01 4.78 -11.02
N GLY A 417 -28.66 6.05 -10.84
CA GLY A 417 -28.35 6.97 -11.95
C GLY A 417 -26.90 6.97 -12.44
N ARG A 418 -26.02 6.12 -11.88
CA ARG A 418 -24.57 6.11 -12.19
C ARG A 418 -24.18 4.99 -13.16
N LYS A 419 -23.14 5.22 -13.97
CA LYS A 419 -22.51 4.18 -14.83
C LYS A 419 -21.37 3.49 -14.07
N GLY A 420 -21.03 2.25 -14.44
CA GLY A 420 -19.91 1.53 -13.83
C GLY A 420 -20.14 1.09 -12.38
N ASN A 421 -21.40 0.90 -11.98
CA ASN A 421 -21.76 0.66 -10.58
C ASN A 421 -21.13 -0.61 -9.97
N ALA A 422 -20.93 -1.67 -10.76
CA ALA A 422 -20.28 -2.89 -10.24
C ALA A 422 -18.85 -2.57 -9.71
N SER A 423 -18.02 -1.91 -10.52
CA SER A 423 -16.69 -1.44 -10.14
C SER A 423 -16.72 -0.42 -9.00
N CYS A 424 -17.65 0.55 -9.05
CA CYS A 424 -17.77 1.55 -7.99
C CYS A 424 -18.08 0.91 -6.63
N PHE A 425 -18.98 -0.07 -6.58
CA PHE A 425 -19.32 -0.76 -5.35
C PHE A 425 -18.20 -1.69 -4.87
N LEU A 426 -17.52 -2.38 -5.78
CA LEU A 426 -16.33 -3.17 -5.46
C LEU A 426 -15.33 -2.33 -4.65
N HIS A 427 -14.91 -1.18 -5.17
CA HIS A 427 -13.94 -0.31 -4.51
C HIS A 427 -14.50 0.41 -3.29
N LYS A 428 -15.78 0.82 -3.31
CA LYS A 428 -16.45 1.43 -2.16
C LYS A 428 -16.47 0.48 -0.96
N ILE A 429 -16.72 -0.82 -1.16
CA ILE A 429 -16.72 -1.80 -0.07
C ILE A 429 -15.29 -2.08 0.42
N ILE A 430 -14.33 -2.26 -0.50
CA ILE A 430 -12.92 -2.51 -0.13
C ILE A 430 -12.31 -1.33 0.64
N GLY A 431 -12.67 -0.09 0.27
CA GLY A 431 -12.19 1.13 0.90
C GLY A 431 -13.05 1.61 2.09
N GLU A 432 -14.27 2.07 1.81
CA GLU A 432 -15.10 2.84 2.75
C GLU A 432 -15.55 2.02 3.97
N ILE A 433 -16.04 0.79 3.77
CA ILE A 433 -16.46 -0.06 4.91
C ILE A 433 -15.27 -0.37 5.81
N LYS A 434 -14.09 -0.61 5.22
CA LYS A 434 -12.86 -0.85 5.99
C LYS A 434 -12.38 0.39 6.73
N THR A 435 -12.66 1.59 6.25
CA THR A 435 -12.39 2.80 7.03
C THR A 435 -13.35 2.97 8.21
N ALA A 436 -14.63 2.59 8.03
CA ALA A 436 -15.64 2.69 9.09
C ALA A 436 -15.46 1.62 10.18
N LEU A 437 -15.19 0.37 9.80
CA LEU A 437 -14.93 -0.74 10.72
C LEU A 437 -13.68 -1.53 10.29
N PRO A 438 -12.47 -1.05 10.65
CA PRO A 438 -11.21 -1.67 10.23
C PRO A 438 -11.05 -3.15 10.59
N SER A 439 -11.58 -3.59 11.74
CA SER A 439 -11.52 -4.99 12.20
C SER A 439 -12.51 -5.92 11.48
N LEU A 440 -13.33 -5.41 10.55
CA LEU A 440 -14.25 -6.24 9.78
C LEU A 440 -13.45 -7.35 9.05
N PRO A 441 -13.78 -8.64 9.18
CA PRO A 441 -13.00 -9.69 8.55
C PRO A 441 -12.94 -9.57 7.02
N HIS A 442 -11.79 -9.94 6.45
CA HIS A 442 -11.54 -9.85 5.00
C HIS A 442 -12.55 -10.67 4.18
N PHE A 443 -12.89 -11.87 4.66
CA PHE A 443 -13.88 -12.72 4.01
C PHE A 443 -15.27 -12.05 3.96
N LEU A 444 -15.66 -11.31 5.00
CA LEU A 444 -16.95 -10.63 5.04
C LEU A 444 -16.96 -9.41 4.11
N CYS A 445 -15.84 -8.68 4.03
CA CYS A 445 -15.64 -7.62 3.04
C CYS A 445 -15.80 -8.17 1.61
N ALA A 446 -15.17 -9.30 1.30
CA ALA A 446 -15.30 -9.97 0.00
C ALA A 446 -16.74 -10.42 -0.30
N VAL A 447 -17.47 -10.97 0.68
CA VAL A 447 -18.89 -11.32 0.51
C VAL A 447 -19.74 -10.09 0.17
N LEU A 448 -19.58 -8.99 0.89
CA LEU A 448 -20.32 -7.75 0.63
C LEU A 448 -19.97 -7.19 -0.75
N ALA A 449 -18.69 -7.12 -1.09
CA ALA A 449 -18.21 -6.58 -2.37
C ALA A 449 -18.75 -7.37 -3.56
N ILE A 450 -18.66 -8.71 -3.53
CA ILE A 450 -19.14 -9.57 -4.62
C ILE A 450 -20.67 -9.55 -4.70
N THR A 451 -21.37 -9.59 -3.56
CA THR A 451 -22.85 -9.59 -3.54
C THR A 451 -23.43 -8.29 -4.10
N LEU A 452 -22.88 -7.14 -3.65
CA LEU A 452 -23.35 -5.83 -4.09
C LEU A 452 -22.90 -5.49 -5.51
N SER A 453 -21.79 -6.04 -5.98
CA SER A 453 -21.44 -5.94 -7.41
C SER A 453 -22.33 -6.83 -8.29
N ALA A 454 -22.75 -8.00 -7.78
CA ALA A 454 -23.64 -8.91 -8.49
C ALA A 454 -25.03 -8.31 -8.71
N ARG A 455 -25.49 -7.45 -7.79
CA ARG A 455 -26.68 -6.61 -7.98
C ARG A 455 -26.61 -5.78 -9.27
N TRP A 456 -25.43 -5.40 -9.72
CA TRP A 456 -25.22 -4.65 -10.96
C TRP A 456 -24.89 -5.52 -12.18
N GLY A 457 -24.87 -6.84 -12.03
CA GLY A 457 -24.64 -7.79 -13.13
C GLY A 457 -23.22 -8.35 -13.23
N ASN A 458 -22.30 -7.97 -12.33
CA ASN A 458 -20.90 -8.45 -12.31
C ASN A 458 -20.13 -8.25 -13.63
N GLU A 459 -20.38 -7.13 -14.31
CA GLU A 459 -19.59 -6.71 -15.46
C GLU A 459 -18.48 -5.78 -14.97
N PHE A 460 -17.24 -6.20 -15.17
CA PHE A 460 -16.04 -5.50 -14.69
C PHE A 460 -15.07 -5.27 -15.84
N GLY A 461 -14.31 -4.18 -15.77
CA GLY A 461 -13.17 -3.96 -16.67
C GLY A 461 -12.02 -4.95 -16.39
N PRO A 462 -10.99 -4.98 -17.25
CA PRO A 462 -9.84 -5.88 -17.10
C PRO A 462 -9.15 -5.78 -15.73
N MET A 463 -8.92 -4.56 -15.23
CA MET A 463 -8.26 -4.32 -13.93
C MET A 463 -9.09 -4.84 -12.75
N ASP A 464 -10.37 -4.48 -12.68
CA ASP A 464 -11.28 -4.93 -11.62
C ASP A 464 -11.53 -6.44 -11.65
N SER A 465 -11.46 -7.05 -12.84
CA SER A 465 -11.63 -8.50 -13.00
C SER A 465 -10.57 -9.29 -12.22
N MET A 466 -9.33 -8.79 -12.11
CA MET A 466 -8.29 -9.43 -11.30
C MET A 466 -8.60 -9.34 -9.80
N ILE A 467 -9.00 -8.16 -9.33
CA ILE A 467 -9.40 -7.93 -7.92
C ILE A 467 -10.55 -8.87 -7.55
N VAL A 468 -11.58 -8.94 -8.39
CA VAL A 468 -12.75 -9.80 -8.16
C VAL A 468 -12.34 -11.28 -8.14
N LYS A 469 -11.48 -11.75 -9.06
CA LYS A 469 -10.96 -13.11 -9.04
C LYS A 469 -10.23 -13.42 -7.74
N ASN A 470 -9.42 -12.48 -7.24
CA ASN A 470 -8.69 -12.68 -5.99
C ASN A 470 -9.62 -12.63 -4.76
N LEU A 471 -10.66 -11.76 -4.74
CA LEU A 471 -11.70 -11.82 -3.71
C LEU A 471 -12.47 -13.14 -3.72
N GLN A 472 -12.71 -13.72 -4.91
CA GLN A 472 -13.35 -15.03 -5.02
C GLN A 472 -12.51 -16.13 -4.37
N LYS A 473 -11.17 -16.06 -4.48
CA LYS A 473 -10.25 -16.99 -3.79
C LYS A 473 -10.29 -16.85 -2.27
N VAL A 474 -10.57 -15.66 -1.73
CA VAL A 474 -10.67 -15.42 -0.27
C VAL A 474 -11.86 -16.14 0.35
N ILE A 475 -12.99 -16.25 -0.36
CA ILE A 475 -14.24 -16.82 0.20
C ILE A 475 -14.64 -18.18 -0.38
N GLY A 476 -13.92 -18.65 -1.41
CA GLY A 476 -14.17 -19.91 -2.09
C GLY A 476 -15.36 -19.88 -3.06
N LEU A 477 -15.37 -20.80 -4.03
CA LEU A 477 -16.33 -20.80 -5.14
C LEU A 477 -17.79 -20.97 -4.69
N GLU A 478 -18.05 -21.75 -3.63
CA GLU A 478 -19.40 -21.93 -3.11
C GLU A 478 -19.98 -20.60 -2.59
N THR A 479 -19.24 -19.89 -1.73
CA THR A 479 -19.68 -18.61 -1.19
C THR A 479 -19.87 -17.59 -2.30
N VAL A 480 -19.00 -17.59 -3.32
CA VAL A 480 -19.14 -16.73 -4.51
C VAL A 480 -20.45 -17.00 -5.24
N TRP A 481 -20.82 -18.27 -5.42
CA TRP A 481 -22.08 -18.64 -6.07
C TRP A 481 -23.27 -18.05 -5.31
N TRP A 482 -23.27 -18.13 -3.98
CA TRP A 482 -24.32 -17.55 -3.13
C TRP A 482 -24.33 -16.01 -3.14
N CYS A 483 -23.16 -15.37 -3.16
CA CYS A 483 -23.07 -13.91 -3.35
C CYS A 483 -23.74 -13.49 -4.66
N ARG A 484 -23.48 -14.23 -5.75
CA ARG A 484 -24.09 -13.98 -7.06
C ARG A 484 -25.59 -14.25 -7.06
N TYR A 485 -26.03 -15.31 -6.36
CA TYR A 485 -27.45 -15.64 -6.21
C TYR A 485 -28.22 -14.52 -5.50
N ILE A 486 -27.76 -14.09 -4.33
CA ILE A 486 -28.41 -13.03 -3.53
C ILE A 486 -28.33 -11.68 -4.25
N GLY A 487 -27.20 -11.35 -4.88
CA GLY A 487 -27.08 -10.15 -5.70
C GLY A 487 -28.04 -10.15 -6.90
N THR A 488 -28.26 -11.31 -7.53
CA THR A 488 -29.26 -11.46 -8.59
C THR A 488 -30.68 -11.29 -8.06
N ALA A 489 -30.99 -11.80 -6.88
CA ALA A 489 -32.28 -11.55 -6.21
C ALA A 489 -32.48 -10.04 -5.94
N CYS A 490 -31.45 -9.35 -5.46
CA CYS A 490 -31.47 -7.90 -5.27
C CYS A 490 -31.71 -7.17 -6.61
N ARG A 491 -31.08 -7.64 -7.70
CA ARG A 491 -31.27 -7.09 -9.05
C ARG A 491 -32.69 -7.29 -9.53
N PHE A 492 -33.27 -8.46 -9.28
CA PHE A 492 -34.66 -8.77 -9.60
C PHE A 492 -35.63 -7.80 -8.91
N ILE A 493 -35.49 -7.61 -7.58
CA ILE A 493 -36.32 -6.68 -6.81
C ILE A 493 -36.24 -5.27 -7.40
N SER A 494 -35.04 -4.80 -7.71
CA SER A 494 -34.85 -3.45 -8.26
C SER A 494 -35.38 -3.25 -9.68
N LEU A 495 -35.53 -4.32 -10.47
CA LEU A 495 -36.06 -4.22 -11.82
C LEU A 495 -37.60 -4.21 -11.81
N VAL A 496 -38.20 -4.96 -10.89
CA VAL A 496 -39.65 -4.95 -10.64
C VAL A 496 -40.08 -3.66 -9.94
N CYS A 497 -39.29 -3.23 -8.96
CA CYS A 497 -39.52 -2.04 -8.15
C CYS A 497 -38.33 -1.10 -8.32
N PRO A 498 -38.29 -0.25 -9.37
CA PRO A 498 -37.14 0.61 -9.66
C PRO A 498 -36.91 1.67 -8.58
N VAL A 499 -37.94 2.10 -7.86
CA VAL A 499 -37.80 3.10 -6.78
C VAL A 499 -38.05 2.42 -5.43
N PHE A 500 -37.40 2.93 -4.37
CA PHE A 500 -37.67 2.46 -3.01
C PHE A 500 -39.16 2.67 -2.66
N PRO A 501 -39.87 1.63 -2.18
CA PRO A 501 -41.29 1.75 -1.88
C PRO A 501 -41.56 2.78 -0.78
N GLN A 502 -42.65 3.54 -0.92
CA GLN A 502 -43.10 4.51 0.09
C GLN A 502 -44.22 3.96 0.98
N ASN A 503 -44.81 2.81 0.61
CA ASN A 503 -45.93 2.20 1.33
C ASN A 503 -45.72 0.69 1.46
N LEU A 504 -45.67 0.21 2.71
CA LEU A 504 -45.39 -1.19 3.03
C LEU A 504 -46.47 -2.15 2.51
N GLU A 505 -47.75 -1.84 2.72
CA GLU A 505 -48.87 -2.73 2.35
C GLU A 505 -48.99 -2.91 0.84
N SER A 506 -48.77 -1.84 0.08
CA SER A 506 -48.71 -1.90 -1.38
C SER A 506 -47.56 -2.79 -1.84
N PHE A 507 -46.38 -2.65 -1.21
CA PHE A 507 -45.18 -3.41 -1.58
C PHE A 507 -45.28 -4.91 -1.24
N LYS A 508 -45.93 -5.30 -0.12
CA LYS A 508 -46.19 -6.71 0.25
C LYS A 508 -46.96 -7.50 -0.82
N ASN A 509 -47.70 -6.78 -1.65
CA ASN A 509 -48.50 -7.34 -2.74
C ASN A 509 -47.79 -7.30 -4.09
N VAL A 510 -46.60 -6.71 -4.21
CA VAL A 510 -45.89 -6.62 -5.50
C VAL A 510 -45.23 -7.94 -5.87
N LEU A 511 -44.51 -8.55 -4.92
CA LEU A 511 -43.61 -9.68 -5.19
C LEU A 511 -43.62 -10.69 -4.06
N ARG A 512 -43.77 -11.97 -4.40
CA ARG A 512 -43.48 -13.11 -3.51
C ARG A 512 -42.77 -14.20 -4.28
N TRP A 513 -41.99 -15.02 -3.58
CA TRP A 513 -41.36 -16.19 -4.18
C TRP A 513 -41.43 -17.41 -3.26
N LYS A 514 -41.57 -18.58 -3.87
CA LYS A 514 -41.46 -19.89 -3.23
C LYS A 514 -40.26 -20.61 -3.81
N VAL A 515 -39.35 -21.04 -2.94
CA VAL A 515 -38.11 -21.71 -3.33
C VAL A 515 -38.14 -23.18 -2.93
N THR A 516 -37.75 -24.04 -3.87
CA THR A 516 -37.62 -25.49 -3.67
C THR A 516 -36.31 -25.98 -4.26
N VAL A 517 -35.68 -26.96 -3.62
CA VAL A 517 -34.50 -27.66 -4.17
C VAL A 517 -34.98 -28.84 -5.00
N SER A 518 -34.39 -29.06 -6.17
CA SER A 518 -34.70 -30.19 -7.04
C SER A 518 -33.43 -30.81 -7.59
N ASP A 519 -33.37 -32.13 -7.60
CA ASP A 519 -32.27 -32.92 -8.18
C ASP A 519 -32.54 -33.30 -9.66
N SER A 520 -33.55 -32.67 -10.29
CA SER A 520 -34.08 -33.07 -11.60
C SER A 520 -34.25 -31.88 -12.56
N LEU A 521 -33.32 -30.92 -12.52
CA LEU A 521 -33.30 -29.75 -13.39
C LEU A 521 -32.36 -29.96 -14.59
N GLY A 522 -32.31 -29.00 -15.52
CA GLY A 522 -31.42 -29.02 -16.70
C GLY A 522 -31.94 -29.81 -17.91
N LYS A 523 -31.19 -29.79 -19.02
CA LYS A 523 -31.52 -30.56 -20.24
C LYS A 523 -31.26 -32.04 -19.99
N GLY A 524 -32.32 -32.78 -19.66
CA GLY A 524 -32.26 -34.22 -19.34
C GLY A 524 -32.62 -34.57 -17.90
N LYS A 525 -33.01 -33.61 -17.05
CA LYS A 525 -33.47 -33.80 -15.66
C LYS A 525 -32.48 -34.53 -14.74
N LYS A 526 -31.19 -34.20 -14.82
CA LYS A 526 -30.12 -34.83 -14.01
C LYS A 526 -29.35 -33.87 -13.13
N GLU A 527 -29.66 -32.58 -13.18
CA GLU A 527 -28.88 -31.55 -12.48
C GLU A 527 -29.57 -31.09 -11.20
N ARG A 528 -28.77 -30.95 -10.14
CA ARG A 528 -29.20 -30.45 -8.84
C ARG A 528 -29.20 -28.93 -8.82
N GLY A 529 -30.28 -28.32 -8.33
CA GLY A 529 -30.40 -26.86 -8.38
C GLY A 529 -31.59 -26.29 -7.61
N ILE A 530 -31.82 -25.00 -7.84
CA ILE A 530 -32.87 -24.22 -7.17
C ILE A 530 -33.98 -23.93 -8.17
N LEU A 531 -35.22 -24.25 -7.80
CA LEU A 531 -36.42 -23.82 -8.50
C LEU A 531 -37.08 -22.68 -7.72
N ILE A 532 -37.24 -21.52 -8.37
CA ILE A 532 -37.90 -20.34 -7.81
C ILE A 532 -39.22 -20.13 -8.55
N GLN A 533 -40.33 -20.27 -7.83
CA GLN A 533 -41.65 -19.82 -8.30
C GLN A 533 -41.86 -18.39 -7.83
N VAL A 534 -41.92 -17.44 -8.77
CA VAL A 534 -42.15 -16.02 -8.51
C VAL A 534 -43.59 -15.68 -8.82
N TYR A 535 -44.27 -15.08 -7.84
CA TYR A 535 -45.61 -14.54 -7.96
C TYR A 535 -45.50 -13.02 -8.02
N LEU A 536 -45.90 -12.43 -9.14
CA LEU A 536 -45.73 -11.02 -9.43
C LEU A 536 -47.09 -10.35 -9.68
N LEU A 537 -47.32 -9.18 -9.10
CA LEU A 537 -48.54 -8.43 -9.35
C LEU A 537 -48.63 -7.98 -10.81
N SER A 538 -49.74 -8.31 -11.46
CA SER A 538 -50.01 -7.92 -12.86
C SER A 538 -49.84 -6.42 -13.07
N GLY A 539 -49.06 -6.03 -14.08
CA GLY A 539 -48.71 -4.65 -14.37
C GLY A 539 -47.30 -4.26 -13.91
N SER A 540 -46.70 -4.97 -12.95
CA SER A 540 -45.33 -4.70 -12.47
C SER A 540 -44.26 -5.09 -13.49
N GLU A 541 -44.60 -5.95 -14.45
CA GLU A 541 -43.75 -6.36 -15.55
C GLU A 541 -43.77 -5.40 -16.75
N LYS A 542 -44.75 -4.48 -16.81
CA LYS A 542 -44.93 -3.57 -17.94
C LYS A 542 -43.75 -2.59 -18.03
N GLY A 543 -43.23 -2.41 -19.26
CA GLY A 543 -42.08 -1.54 -19.52
C GLY A 543 -40.72 -2.21 -19.35
N ILE A 544 -40.66 -3.48 -18.87
CA ILE A 544 -39.42 -4.25 -18.84
C ILE A 544 -39.14 -4.80 -20.25
N PRO A 545 -37.99 -4.47 -20.88
CA PRO A 545 -37.68 -4.90 -22.24
C PRO A 545 -37.71 -6.43 -22.38
N GLY A 546 -38.50 -6.98 -23.31
CA GLY A 546 -38.62 -8.43 -23.53
C GLY A 546 -39.58 -9.17 -22.57
N GLY A 547 -40.34 -8.45 -21.73
CA GLY A 547 -41.38 -9.02 -20.89
C GLY A 547 -40.88 -10.07 -19.88
N LEU A 548 -41.76 -10.99 -19.47
CA LEU A 548 -41.47 -12.04 -18.47
C LEU A 548 -40.35 -13.01 -18.91
N ASP A 549 -40.20 -13.24 -20.21
CA ASP A 549 -39.18 -14.14 -20.78
C ASP A 549 -37.86 -13.42 -21.14
N GLY A 550 -37.80 -12.10 -20.89
CA GLY A 550 -36.65 -11.25 -21.13
C GLY A 550 -35.62 -11.28 -19.99
N PRO A 551 -35.14 -10.12 -19.51
CA PRO A 551 -34.05 -10.03 -18.55
C PRO A 551 -34.40 -10.69 -17.21
N LEU A 552 -35.68 -10.69 -16.80
CA LEU A 552 -36.17 -11.26 -15.53
C LEU A 552 -35.84 -12.75 -15.36
N LYS A 553 -36.05 -13.58 -16.40
CA LYS A 553 -35.65 -14.99 -16.37
C LYS A 553 -34.19 -15.21 -16.74
N LYS A 554 -33.65 -14.44 -17.71
CA LYS A 554 -32.29 -14.65 -18.22
C LYS A 554 -31.20 -14.39 -17.18
N MET A 555 -31.39 -13.43 -16.26
CA MET A 555 -30.36 -13.06 -15.28
C MET A 555 -29.92 -14.22 -14.37
N TRP A 556 -30.83 -15.15 -14.05
CA TRP A 556 -30.56 -16.29 -13.17
C TRP A 556 -29.67 -17.37 -13.81
N LYS A 557 -29.60 -17.41 -15.15
CA LYS A 557 -28.77 -18.38 -15.89
C LYS A 557 -27.27 -18.13 -15.76
N HIS A 558 -26.86 -16.92 -15.35
CA HIS A 558 -25.46 -16.51 -15.34
C HIS A 558 -24.78 -16.61 -13.96
N ILE A 559 -25.49 -17.05 -12.92
CA ILE A 559 -24.97 -17.14 -11.55
C ILE A 559 -23.71 -18.04 -11.50
N GLY A 560 -23.81 -19.24 -12.08
CA GLY A 560 -22.71 -20.21 -12.14
C GLY A 560 -21.66 -19.96 -13.24
N LYS A 561 -21.82 -18.93 -14.09
CA LYS A 561 -20.93 -18.75 -15.26
C LYS A 561 -19.48 -18.54 -14.79
N GLY A 562 -18.57 -19.39 -15.27
CA GLY A 562 -17.15 -19.37 -14.90
C GLY A 562 -16.83 -19.93 -13.51
N LEU A 563 -17.79 -20.55 -12.83
CA LEU A 563 -17.57 -21.33 -11.61
C LEU A 563 -17.66 -22.81 -11.98
N ALA A 564 -16.71 -23.63 -11.54
CA ALA A 564 -16.74 -25.09 -11.71
C ALA A 564 -17.73 -25.75 -10.73
N LEU A 565 -18.97 -25.26 -10.73
CA LEU A 565 -20.07 -25.72 -9.87
C LEU A 565 -21.31 -26.00 -10.73
N ASP A 566 -21.69 -27.27 -10.82
CA ASP A 566 -22.85 -27.74 -11.59
C ASP A 566 -24.17 -27.50 -10.84
N ARG A 567 -24.53 -26.23 -10.63
CA ARG A 567 -25.78 -25.81 -9.98
C ARG A 567 -26.58 -24.90 -10.90
N ILE A 568 -27.82 -25.29 -11.24
CA ILE A 568 -28.75 -24.47 -12.04
C ILE A 568 -29.75 -23.74 -11.14
N VAL A 569 -30.14 -22.54 -11.56
CA VAL A 569 -31.33 -21.85 -11.03
C VAL A 569 -32.37 -21.72 -12.13
N ASN A 570 -33.53 -22.35 -11.93
CA ASN A 570 -34.69 -22.20 -12.81
C ASN A 570 -35.72 -21.29 -12.15
N VAL A 571 -36.26 -20.36 -12.92
CA VAL A 571 -37.24 -19.39 -12.43
C VAL A 571 -38.50 -19.43 -13.28
N ASN A 572 -39.62 -19.64 -12.62
CA ASN A 572 -40.96 -19.57 -13.19
C ASN A 572 -41.62 -18.30 -12.64
N ILE A 573 -42.22 -17.49 -13.51
CA ILE A 573 -42.88 -16.25 -13.12
C ILE A 573 -44.36 -16.36 -13.48
N GLU A 574 -45.22 -16.15 -12.50
CA GLU A 574 -46.67 -16.19 -12.59
C GLU A 574 -47.24 -14.82 -12.23
N LEU A 575 -48.11 -14.28 -13.09
CA LEU A 575 -48.80 -13.02 -12.84
C LEU A 575 -50.07 -13.25 -12.03
N ILE A 576 -50.25 -12.47 -10.97
CA ILE A 576 -51.43 -12.54 -10.11
C ILE A 576 -52.17 -11.20 -10.11
N GLU A 577 -53.50 -11.23 -10.12
CA GLU A 577 -54.36 -10.04 -9.93
C GLU A 577 -54.50 -9.66 -8.45
N CYS A 578 -54.65 -8.36 -8.15
CA CYS A 578 -54.63 -7.76 -6.80
C CYS A 578 -55.45 -8.50 -5.73
N GLN A 579 -56.53 -9.21 -6.09
CA GLN A 579 -57.43 -9.89 -5.16
C GLN A 579 -56.93 -11.27 -4.67
N HIS A 580 -55.91 -11.88 -5.30
CA HIS A 580 -55.53 -13.28 -5.04
C HIS A 580 -54.26 -13.49 -4.17
N LEU A 581 -53.49 -12.44 -3.86
CA LEU A 581 -52.29 -12.56 -3.01
C LEU A 581 -52.61 -12.71 -1.51
N VAL A 582 -53.79 -12.26 -1.07
CA VAL A 582 -54.23 -12.32 0.33
C VAL A 582 -54.57 -13.76 0.77
N ALA A 583 -55.00 -14.64 -0.13
CA ALA A 583 -55.40 -16.01 0.19
C ALA A 583 -54.24 -16.99 0.48
N LEU A 584 -53.00 -16.61 0.17
CA LEU A 584 -51.78 -17.40 0.46
C LEU A 584 -51.08 -16.98 1.77
N HIS A 585 -51.67 -16.07 2.56
CA HIS A 585 -51.17 -15.62 3.86
C HIS A 585 -51.55 -16.58 5.01
N LYS A 586 -50.96 -17.77 5.04
CA LYS A 586 -50.74 -18.45 6.33
C LYS A 586 -49.24 -18.63 6.52
N PRO A 587 -48.60 -17.89 7.44
CA PRO A 587 -47.25 -18.27 7.86
C PRO A 587 -47.36 -19.67 8.45
N ASP A 588 -46.62 -20.61 7.91
CA ASP A 588 -46.51 -21.94 8.51
C ASP A 588 -45.87 -21.72 9.90
N PRO A 589 -46.59 -21.97 11.02
CA PRO A 589 -46.08 -21.70 12.36
C PRO A 589 -44.81 -22.51 12.63
N VAL A 590 -44.66 -23.63 11.92
CA VAL A 590 -43.47 -24.47 11.95
C VAL A 590 -42.26 -23.74 11.34
N ARG A 591 -42.43 -22.80 10.40
CA ARG A 591 -41.31 -22.06 9.76
C ARG A 591 -40.80 -20.91 10.63
N ALA A 592 -41.66 -20.29 11.44
CA ALA A 592 -41.27 -19.31 12.45
C ALA A 592 -40.62 -19.99 13.66
N LEU A 593 -41.14 -21.15 14.09
CA LEU A 593 -40.57 -21.93 15.19
C LEU A 593 -39.31 -22.70 14.79
N LEU A 594 -39.19 -23.23 13.56
CA LEU A 594 -37.99 -23.94 13.09
C LEU A 594 -36.80 -22.99 12.91
N HIS A 595 -37.06 -21.70 12.61
CA HIS A 595 -36.01 -20.68 12.61
C HIS A 595 -35.50 -20.34 14.02
N SER A 596 -36.26 -20.64 15.08
CA SER A 596 -35.80 -20.57 16.47
C SER A 596 -35.34 -21.91 17.06
N THR A 597 -35.65 -23.06 16.43
CA THR A 597 -35.42 -24.41 17.02
C THR A 597 -34.62 -25.41 16.17
N LYS A 598 -34.17 -25.08 14.95
CA LYS A 598 -33.16 -25.87 14.21
C LYS A 598 -31.87 -25.07 13.99
N LEU A 599 -31.27 -24.65 15.09
CA LEU A 599 -29.82 -24.63 15.20
C LEU A 599 -29.44 -25.95 15.88
N TYR A 600 -28.38 -26.61 15.43
CA TYR A 600 -27.81 -27.87 15.94
C TYR A 600 -28.40 -29.18 15.41
N GLY A 601 -27.61 -29.87 14.58
CA GLY A 601 -27.87 -31.24 14.14
C GLY A 601 -26.95 -31.66 12.99
N GLY A 602 -25.64 -31.81 13.25
CA GLY A 602 -24.70 -32.51 12.37
C GLY A 602 -24.27 -33.83 13.00
N ARG A 603 -24.84 -34.94 12.50
CA ARG A 603 -24.49 -36.36 12.67
C ARG A 603 -23.64 -36.77 13.90
N LEU A 604 -24.30 -37.35 14.90
CA LEU A 604 -23.79 -38.51 15.64
C LEU A 604 -24.56 -39.74 15.14
N GLY A 605 -23.87 -40.89 15.15
CA GLY A 605 -24.24 -42.11 14.43
C GLY A 605 -25.61 -42.70 14.75
N ASP A 606 -25.99 -43.63 13.87
CA ASP A 606 -27.22 -44.41 13.89
C ASP A 606 -27.49 -45.10 15.24
N GLU A 607 -28.79 -45.32 15.51
CA GLU A 607 -29.41 -45.95 16.70
C GLU A 607 -29.60 -45.06 17.94
N LEU A 608 -30.66 -44.23 17.94
CA LEU A 608 -31.48 -43.86 19.14
C LEU A 608 -32.64 -42.90 18.78
N HIS A 609 -33.30 -43.11 17.63
CA HIS A 609 -34.47 -42.33 17.23
C HIS A 609 -35.74 -43.16 17.44
N ILE A 610 -36.49 -42.93 18.54
CA ILE A 610 -37.96 -43.15 18.64
C ILE A 610 -38.51 -42.60 19.99
N ASN A 611 -37.73 -42.54 21.07
CA ASN A 611 -38.25 -42.12 22.39
C ASN A 611 -38.25 -40.59 22.65
N GLU A 612 -37.33 -39.82 22.07
CA GLU A 612 -37.28 -38.35 22.27
C GLU A 612 -38.38 -37.56 21.56
N ILE A 613 -39.00 -38.14 20.52
CA ILE A 613 -40.06 -37.48 19.74
C ILE A 613 -41.39 -37.49 20.51
N ASN A 614 -41.61 -38.47 21.39
CA ASN A 614 -42.85 -38.58 22.17
C ASN A 614 -42.86 -37.68 23.41
N LEU A 615 -41.69 -37.42 24.03
CA LEU A 615 -41.58 -36.56 25.21
C LEU A 615 -41.81 -35.07 24.86
N ASN A 616 -41.26 -34.63 23.72
CA ASN A 616 -41.44 -33.25 23.23
C ASN A 616 -42.88 -32.94 22.76
N ARG A 617 -43.64 -33.95 22.33
CA ARG A 617 -45.06 -33.78 21.97
C ARG A 617 -45.99 -33.61 23.17
N GLN A 618 -45.64 -34.15 24.34
CA GLN A 618 -46.44 -34.00 25.56
C GLN A 618 -46.24 -32.63 26.21
N LEU A 619 -45.03 -32.07 26.19
CA LEU A 619 -44.72 -30.76 26.75
C LEU A 619 -45.36 -29.62 25.95
N VAL A 620 -45.37 -29.71 24.62
CA VAL A 620 -46.02 -28.71 23.74
C VAL A 620 -47.55 -28.71 23.89
N LYS A 621 -48.17 -29.85 24.22
CA LYS A 621 -49.61 -29.91 24.51
C LYS A 621 -49.97 -29.28 25.86
N ALA A 622 -49.05 -29.27 26.83
CA ALA A 622 -49.27 -28.66 28.13
C ALA A 622 -49.19 -27.12 28.08
N GLU A 623 -48.31 -26.56 27.25
CA GLU A 623 -48.16 -25.10 27.05
C GLU A 623 -49.35 -24.45 26.30
N ILE A 624 -49.95 -25.18 25.35
CA ILE A 624 -51.12 -24.70 24.61
C ILE A 624 -52.38 -24.66 25.49
N ALA A 625 -52.44 -25.47 26.55
CA ALA A 625 -53.56 -25.45 27.50
C ALA A 625 -53.49 -24.28 28.51
N ALA A 626 -52.29 -23.76 28.80
CA ALA A 626 -52.08 -22.77 29.86
C ALA A 626 -52.27 -21.29 29.41
N SER A 627 -52.41 -21.01 28.12
CA SER A 627 -52.39 -19.65 27.56
C SER A 627 -53.78 -19.07 27.23
N SER A 628 -54.86 -19.66 27.77
CA SER A 628 -56.25 -19.29 27.46
C SER A 628 -57.01 -18.54 28.57
N GLU A 629 -56.34 -17.93 29.54
CA GLU A 629 -57.00 -17.07 30.53
C GLU A 629 -56.20 -15.80 30.85
N THR A 630 -56.94 -14.69 30.98
CA THR A 630 -56.61 -13.35 31.54
C THR A 630 -56.22 -12.20 30.59
N THR A 631 -57.18 -11.28 30.49
CA THR A 631 -57.20 -9.92 29.95
C THR A 631 -57.10 -8.87 31.07
N GLU A 632 -56.64 -7.67 30.70
CA GLU A 632 -56.69 -6.37 31.43
C GLU A 632 -55.69 -6.09 32.57
N ILE A 633 -54.79 -5.10 32.36
CA ILE A 633 -54.66 -3.82 33.11
C ILE A 633 -53.50 -2.98 32.50
N SER A 634 -53.68 -1.66 32.56
CA SER A 634 -53.00 -0.54 31.91
C SER A 634 -51.61 -0.12 32.44
N GLN A 635 -50.85 0.54 31.54
CA GLN A 635 -49.85 1.63 31.73
C GLN A 635 -48.57 1.39 32.58
N GLN A 636 -47.44 1.81 31.99
CA GLN A 636 -46.08 1.98 32.54
C GLN A 636 -45.33 0.70 32.97
N HIS A 637 -44.37 0.27 32.14
CA HIS A 637 -43.05 -0.29 32.49
C HIS A 637 -42.48 -1.07 31.28
N ASP A 638 -41.54 -0.49 30.53
CA ASP A 638 -40.68 -1.24 29.61
C ASP A 638 -39.33 -1.49 30.30
N ASN A 639 -39.21 -2.63 30.97
CA ASN A 639 -37.93 -3.21 31.38
C ASN A 639 -38.06 -4.70 31.74
N PHE A 640 -37.20 -5.50 31.11
CA PHE A 640 -36.77 -6.87 31.43
C PHE A 640 -37.78 -8.03 31.46
N MET A 641 -37.54 -9.02 30.59
CA MET A 641 -37.61 -10.46 30.95
C MET A 641 -36.68 -11.29 30.06
N TYR A 642 -35.47 -11.59 30.52
CA TYR A 642 -34.65 -12.71 30.02
C TYR A 642 -33.79 -13.36 31.15
N PRO A 643 -34.37 -14.13 32.09
CA PRO A 643 -33.55 -14.96 33.00
C PRO A 643 -33.52 -16.45 32.63
N LEU A 644 -34.46 -16.97 31.82
CA LEU A 644 -34.58 -18.42 31.58
C LEU A 644 -33.88 -18.93 30.30
N GLU A 645 -33.72 -18.10 29.27
CA GLU A 645 -33.05 -18.52 28.02
C GLU A 645 -31.52 -18.64 28.16
N MET A 646 -30.90 -17.91 29.10
CA MET A 646 -29.45 -17.88 29.27
C MET A 646 -28.87 -19.11 29.98
N SER A 647 -29.65 -19.81 30.82
CA SER A 647 -29.18 -21.02 31.50
C SER A 647 -29.14 -22.24 30.56
N LEU A 648 -30.09 -22.32 29.62
CA LEU A 648 -30.13 -23.35 28.56
C LEU A 648 -29.12 -23.07 27.43
N LEU A 649 -28.83 -21.80 27.12
CA LEU A 649 -27.80 -21.42 26.15
C LEU A 649 -26.38 -21.74 26.65
N ARG A 650 -26.10 -21.53 27.94
CA ARG A 650 -24.80 -21.83 28.57
C ARG A 650 -24.45 -23.32 28.59
N ALA A 651 -25.45 -24.21 28.58
CA ALA A 651 -25.23 -25.65 28.50
C ALA A 651 -25.00 -26.17 27.06
N ARG A 652 -25.48 -25.45 26.03
CA ARG A 652 -25.45 -25.88 24.62
C ARG A 652 -24.36 -25.24 23.75
N ILE A 653 -23.74 -24.14 24.20
CA ILE A 653 -22.59 -23.49 23.53
C ILE A 653 -21.30 -24.35 23.57
N LYS A 654 -21.28 -25.48 24.28
CA LYS A 654 -20.11 -26.36 24.38
C LYS A 654 -19.67 -27.09 23.09
N ASN A 655 -20.44 -27.08 22.00
CA ASN A 655 -20.20 -27.99 20.85
C ASN A 655 -20.41 -27.38 19.43
N LEU A 656 -20.06 -26.11 19.17
CA LEU A 656 -20.24 -25.53 17.83
C LEU A 656 -19.06 -24.70 17.34
N ALA A 657 -17.98 -25.39 16.98
CA ALA A 657 -17.03 -24.90 15.98
C ALA A 657 -16.92 -25.90 14.83
N PHE A 658 -17.33 -25.49 13.64
CA PHE A 658 -16.96 -26.17 12.40
C PHE A 658 -16.94 -25.16 11.24
N TYR A 659 -15.75 -24.87 10.73
CA TYR A 659 -15.30 -25.44 9.44
C TYR A 659 -13.77 -25.58 9.50
N ASN A 660 -13.30 -26.77 9.16
CA ASN A 660 -11.90 -27.17 9.17
C ASN A 660 -11.20 -26.56 7.94
N LEU A 661 -10.02 -25.98 8.18
CA LEU A 661 -9.19 -25.38 7.14
C LEU A 661 -8.50 -26.45 6.23
N ASP A 662 -8.52 -27.71 6.65
CA ASP A 662 -7.84 -28.82 5.98
C ASP A 662 -8.52 -29.29 4.67
N ASP A 663 -9.84 -29.06 4.52
CA ASP A 663 -10.56 -29.42 3.28
C ASP A 663 -10.18 -28.52 2.10
N TYR A 664 -9.60 -27.34 2.36
CA TYR A 664 -9.20 -26.39 1.30
C TYR A 664 -7.85 -26.77 0.65
N LEU A 665 -7.00 -27.52 1.34
CA LEU A 665 -5.67 -27.90 0.84
C LEU A 665 -5.65 -29.27 0.14
N GLY A 666 -6.61 -30.16 0.43
CA GLY A 666 -6.72 -31.47 -0.21
C GLY A 666 -7.15 -31.45 -1.69
N PHE A 667 -7.77 -30.36 -2.15
CA PHE A 667 -8.37 -30.29 -3.49
C PHE A 667 -7.39 -29.85 -4.60
N LEU A 668 -6.22 -29.31 -4.25
CA LEU A 668 -5.24 -28.78 -5.23
C LEU A 668 -4.35 -29.85 -5.88
N THR A 669 -4.45 -31.13 -5.51
CA THR A 669 -3.55 -32.18 -6.03
C THR A 669 -4.20 -33.21 -6.97
N ARG A 670 -5.48 -33.07 -7.37
CA ARG A 670 -6.13 -34.04 -8.27
C ARG A 670 -7.09 -33.40 -9.26
N SER A 671 -6.59 -32.98 -10.44
CA SER A 671 -7.36 -32.98 -11.70
C SER A 671 -6.49 -32.46 -12.86
N VAL A 672 -5.60 -33.32 -13.37
CA VAL A 672 -5.09 -33.22 -14.75
C VAL A 672 -5.54 -34.49 -15.45
N ARG A 673 -6.44 -34.35 -16.44
CA ARG A 673 -6.68 -35.20 -17.62
C ARG A 673 -8.16 -35.13 -18.03
N SER A 674 -8.46 -34.48 -19.15
CA SER A 674 -9.04 -35.15 -20.34
C SER A 674 -9.69 -34.17 -21.36
N ARG A 675 -9.14 -34.22 -22.58
CA ARG A 675 -9.78 -34.28 -23.91
C ARG A 675 -10.63 -33.10 -24.46
N GLN A 676 -9.97 -32.39 -25.38
CA GLN A 676 -10.12 -32.43 -26.86
C GLN A 676 -11.36 -31.86 -27.61
N ARG A 677 -10.99 -31.08 -28.65
CA ARG A 677 -11.53 -30.92 -30.03
C ARG A 677 -12.75 -30.01 -30.25
N CYS A 678 -12.56 -28.93 -31.03
CA CYS A 678 -12.90 -28.93 -32.47
C CYS A 678 -12.66 -27.55 -33.17
N ILE A 679 -11.96 -27.64 -34.31
CA ILE A 679 -12.18 -26.97 -35.62
C ILE A 679 -11.94 -25.45 -35.72
N ILE A 680 -10.80 -25.14 -36.33
CA ILE A 680 -10.49 -23.90 -37.04
C ILE A 680 -11.11 -23.97 -38.44
N GLN A 681 -11.89 -22.96 -38.83
CA GLN A 681 -12.07 -22.60 -40.23
C GLN A 681 -11.47 -21.21 -40.44
N ASN A 682 -10.37 -21.19 -41.20
CA ASN A 682 -9.74 -20.00 -41.73
C ASN A 682 -10.67 -19.32 -42.75
N GLN A 683 -11.09 -18.10 -42.47
CA GLN A 683 -11.39 -17.14 -43.53
C GLN A 683 -10.62 -15.84 -43.30
N LYS A 684 -9.84 -15.53 -44.34
CA LYS A 684 -8.95 -14.38 -44.52
C LYS A 684 -9.64 -13.07 -44.13
N PHE A 685 -9.08 -12.36 -43.15
CA PHE A 685 -9.39 -10.94 -42.96
C PHE A 685 -8.44 -10.10 -43.83
N SER A 686 -8.98 -9.64 -44.94
CA SER A 686 -8.42 -8.55 -45.73
C SER A 686 -8.41 -7.26 -44.92
N SER A 687 -7.28 -6.56 -45.00
CA SER A 687 -7.04 -5.18 -44.62
C SER A 687 -8.25 -4.26 -44.77
N ASN A 688 -8.78 -3.78 -43.65
CA ASN A 688 -9.47 -2.50 -43.51
C ASN A 688 -9.46 -2.12 -42.02
N TYR A 689 -8.29 -1.75 -41.51
CA TYR A 689 -8.23 -0.95 -40.27
C TYR A 689 -8.67 0.47 -40.62
N SER A 690 -9.98 0.72 -40.56
CA SER A 690 -10.47 2.06 -40.31
C SER A 690 -9.89 2.49 -38.96
N ALA A 691 -9.09 3.55 -38.95
CA ALA A 691 -8.54 4.14 -37.74
C ALA A 691 -9.68 4.54 -36.78
N SER A 692 -10.05 3.66 -35.86
CA SER A 692 -10.78 4.06 -34.67
C SER A 692 -9.78 4.77 -33.77
N SER A 693 -9.74 6.09 -33.85
CA SER A 693 -9.12 6.91 -32.80
C SER A 693 -9.64 6.39 -31.46
N ALA A 694 -8.76 5.96 -30.57
CA ALA A 694 -9.11 5.73 -29.18
C ALA A 694 -9.48 7.10 -28.58
N SER A 695 -10.72 7.54 -28.80
CA SER A 695 -11.19 8.84 -28.34
C SER A 695 -11.33 8.77 -26.82
N THR A 696 -10.40 9.39 -26.12
CA THR A 696 -10.62 9.74 -24.71
C THR A 696 -11.76 10.74 -24.66
N ASP A 697 -12.79 10.44 -23.86
CA ASP A 697 -14.04 11.23 -23.78
C ASP A 697 -13.87 12.51 -22.94
N ASP A 698 -12.66 13.02 -22.73
CA ASP A 698 -12.36 14.18 -21.87
C ASP A 698 -11.32 15.14 -22.47
N THR A 699 -11.30 16.39 -21.99
CA THR A 699 -10.30 17.41 -22.38
C THR A 699 -9.49 17.80 -21.16
N ILE A 700 -8.17 17.73 -21.29
CA ILE A 700 -7.23 18.10 -20.22
C ILE A 700 -6.62 19.46 -20.44
N TYR A 701 -6.24 20.14 -19.38
CA TYR A 701 -5.45 21.36 -19.44
C TYR A 701 -4.43 21.46 -18.30
N ALA A 702 -3.29 22.10 -18.54
CA ALA A 702 -2.31 22.44 -17.51
C ALA A 702 -1.37 23.56 -17.94
N LEU A 703 -0.64 24.12 -16.97
CA LEU A 703 0.52 24.95 -17.24
C LEU A 703 1.64 24.09 -17.86
N SER A 704 2.14 24.49 -19.03
CA SER A 704 3.21 23.80 -19.79
C SER A 704 4.58 24.50 -19.70
N THR A 705 4.68 25.54 -18.88
CA THR A 705 5.93 26.23 -18.54
C THR A 705 6.27 26.02 -17.06
N ALA A 706 7.55 26.13 -16.70
CA ALA A 706 7.98 26.04 -15.30
C ALA A 706 7.21 27.04 -14.40
N PRO A 707 6.82 26.65 -13.18
CA PRO A 707 6.13 27.53 -12.26
C PRO A 707 7.07 28.65 -11.82
N GLY A 708 6.58 29.90 -11.82
CA GLY A 708 7.39 31.04 -11.45
C GLY A 708 6.95 32.33 -12.14
N ARG A 709 7.74 33.40 -11.95
CA ARG A 709 7.56 34.66 -12.66
C ARG A 709 8.31 34.60 -13.98
N GLY A 710 7.59 34.82 -15.08
CA GLY A 710 8.17 34.94 -16.40
C GLY A 710 7.50 36.05 -17.20
N ALA A 711 8.08 36.43 -18.34
CA ALA A 711 7.42 37.33 -19.28
C ALA A 711 6.15 36.68 -19.86
N LEU A 712 6.23 35.39 -20.18
CA LEU A 712 5.14 34.59 -20.73
C LEU A 712 4.99 33.27 -19.95
N ALA A 713 3.79 32.72 -19.97
CA ALA A 713 3.46 31.38 -19.51
C ALA A 713 2.58 30.69 -20.56
N ILE A 714 2.76 29.38 -20.75
CA ILE A 714 1.97 28.62 -21.73
C ILE A 714 1.00 27.73 -20.97
N VAL A 715 -0.29 27.90 -21.23
CA VAL A 715 -1.35 26.99 -20.78
C VAL A 715 -1.81 26.17 -21.98
N ARG A 716 -1.70 24.85 -21.89
CA ARG A 716 -2.07 23.92 -22.96
C ARG A 716 -3.34 23.18 -22.58
N ALA A 717 -4.26 23.02 -23.51
CA ALA A 717 -5.39 22.11 -23.43
C ALA A 717 -5.39 21.11 -24.59
N SER A 718 -5.74 19.85 -24.35
CA SER A 718 -5.79 18.77 -25.35
C SER A 718 -7.08 17.96 -25.18
N GLY A 719 -7.79 17.73 -26.28
CA GLY A 719 -9.03 16.94 -26.30
C GLY A 719 -10.16 17.58 -27.12
N PRO A 720 -11.32 16.91 -27.21
CA PRO A 720 -12.44 17.33 -28.07
C PRO A 720 -13.06 18.69 -27.72
N GLN A 721 -12.82 19.22 -26.52
CA GLN A 721 -13.36 20.51 -26.07
C GLN A 721 -12.35 21.67 -26.14
N SER A 722 -11.17 21.46 -26.70
CA SER A 722 -10.17 22.52 -26.90
C SER A 722 -10.76 23.76 -27.60
N LYS A 723 -11.64 23.55 -28.58
CA LYS A 723 -12.34 24.64 -29.28
C LYS A 723 -13.42 25.32 -28.41
N ALA A 724 -14.11 24.56 -27.57
CA ALA A 724 -15.11 25.10 -26.63
C ALA A 724 -14.46 25.98 -25.54
N ILE A 725 -13.27 25.59 -25.06
CA ILE A 725 -12.46 26.41 -24.14
C ILE A 725 -12.12 27.75 -24.81
N PHE A 726 -11.63 27.71 -26.06
CA PHE A 726 -11.34 28.94 -26.81
C PHE A 726 -12.57 29.84 -26.94
N ASN A 727 -13.71 29.29 -27.38
CA ASN A 727 -14.94 30.07 -27.59
C ASN A 727 -15.49 30.67 -26.29
N SER A 728 -15.31 30.00 -25.16
CA SER A 728 -15.76 30.49 -23.84
C SER A 728 -14.88 31.62 -23.29
N LEU A 729 -13.56 31.51 -23.47
CA LEU A 729 -12.62 32.54 -23.03
C LEU A 729 -12.53 33.73 -24.00
N CYS A 730 -12.88 33.52 -25.28
CA CYS A 730 -12.85 34.53 -26.34
C CYS A 730 -14.24 34.73 -26.99
N PRO A 731 -15.29 35.13 -26.24
CA PRO A 731 -16.67 35.13 -26.74
C PRO A 731 -16.94 36.09 -27.90
N TYR A 732 -16.08 37.09 -28.10
CA TYR A 732 -16.20 38.09 -29.16
C TYR A 732 -15.36 37.76 -30.41
N SER A 733 -14.81 36.55 -30.51
CA SER A 733 -13.92 36.13 -31.59
C SER A 733 -14.53 35.04 -32.45
N LEU A 734 -14.17 35.04 -33.74
CA LEU A 734 -14.39 33.88 -34.61
C LEU A 734 -13.50 32.72 -34.20
N ASP A 735 -13.93 31.51 -34.56
CA ASP A 735 -13.20 30.26 -34.34
C ASP A 735 -11.72 30.37 -34.78
N PRO A 736 -10.79 29.70 -34.06
CA PRO A 736 -9.37 29.82 -34.35
C PRO A 736 -9.00 28.97 -35.57
N HIS A 737 -8.19 29.54 -36.46
CA HIS A 737 -7.62 28.79 -37.58
C HIS A 737 -6.44 27.91 -37.11
N PRO A 738 -6.32 26.66 -37.57
CA PRO A 738 -5.22 25.78 -37.19
C PRO A 738 -3.85 26.38 -37.56
N ARG A 739 -2.86 26.24 -36.65
CA ARG A 739 -1.45 26.64 -36.81
C ARG A 739 -1.23 28.12 -37.15
N LYS A 740 -2.16 29.00 -36.76
CA LYS A 740 -2.03 30.44 -36.93
C LYS A 740 -2.00 31.13 -35.56
N ALA A 741 -0.92 31.87 -35.27
CA ALA A 741 -0.83 32.67 -34.06
C ALA A 741 -1.80 33.87 -34.15
N ILE A 742 -2.67 34.00 -33.15
CA ILE A 742 -3.61 35.12 -33.04
C ILE A 742 -3.52 35.76 -31.65
N VAL A 743 -3.56 37.08 -31.56
CA VAL A 743 -3.61 37.78 -30.28
C VAL A 743 -5.07 37.95 -29.86
N ARG A 744 -5.42 37.53 -28.65
CA ARG A 744 -6.77 37.63 -28.09
C ARG A 744 -6.75 38.08 -26.65
N ARG A 745 -7.79 38.83 -26.28
CA ARG A 745 -8.10 39.12 -24.88
C ARG A 745 -8.90 37.95 -24.32
N LEU A 746 -8.47 37.45 -23.16
CA LEU A 746 -9.12 36.34 -22.46
C LEU A 746 -10.06 36.88 -21.37
N TYR A 747 -11.26 36.33 -21.30
CA TYR A 747 -12.30 36.72 -20.35
C TYR A 747 -12.68 35.55 -19.44
N ASN A 748 -13.21 35.85 -18.25
CA ASN A 748 -13.80 34.83 -17.39
C ASN A 748 -15.14 34.36 -17.99
N PRO A 749 -15.41 33.04 -18.08
CA PRO A 749 -16.62 32.52 -18.73
C PRO A 749 -17.91 32.75 -17.93
N ILE A 750 -17.84 32.87 -16.59
CA ILE A 750 -18.99 33.17 -15.73
C ILE A 750 -19.33 34.66 -15.80
N ASN A 751 -18.30 35.52 -15.85
CA ASN A 751 -18.45 36.96 -15.92
C ASN A 751 -17.57 37.57 -17.00
N SER A 752 -18.15 37.76 -18.19
CA SER A 752 -17.49 38.29 -19.37
C SER A 752 -17.01 39.75 -19.24
N LYS A 753 -17.30 40.44 -18.13
CA LYS A 753 -16.72 41.76 -17.80
C LYS A 753 -15.33 41.66 -17.18
N ILE A 754 -14.95 40.49 -16.65
CA ILE A 754 -13.65 40.27 -16.03
C ILE A 754 -12.67 39.79 -17.09
N VAL A 755 -11.64 40.59 -17.34
CA VAL A 755 -10.52 40.24 -18.22
C VAL A 755 -9.49 39.47 -17.40
N VAL A 756 -9.21 38.23 -17.79
CA VAL A 756 -8.20 37.38 -17.11
C VAL A 756 -6.81 37.52 -17.73
N ASP A 757 -6.74 37.85 -19.03
CA ASP A 757 -5.53 38.35 -19.68
C ASP A 757 -5.91 39.34 -20.78
N SER A 758 -5.21 40.49 -20.81
CA SER A 758 -5.46 41.56 -21.77
C SER A 758 -5.02 41.24 -23.20
N ALA A 759 -3.98 40.41 -23.38
CA ALA A 759 -3.39 40.10 -24.68
C ALA A 759 -2.58 38.78 -24.65
N ALA A 760 -3.27 37.65 -24.79
CA ALA A 760 -2.66 36.33 -24.93
C ALA A 760 -2.46 35.96 -26.41
N VAL A 761 -1.36 35.28 -26.74
CA VAL A 761 -1.18 34.67 -28.07
C VAL A 761 -1.77 33.26 -28.05
N ILE A 762 -2.67 32.98 -28.97
CA ILE A 762 -3.38 31.71 -29.07
C ILE A 762 -2.89 30.94 -30.29
N LEU A 763 -2.60 29.66 -30.09
CA LEU A 763 -2.32 28.69 -31.14
C LEU A 763 -3.29 27.52 -31.01
N TYR A 764 -3.93 27.13 -32.11
CA TYR A 764 -4.82 25.99 -32.15
C TYR A 764 -4.30 24.97 -33.16
N TYR A 765 -4.34 23.70 -32.80
CA TYR A 765 -3.93 22.56 -33.62
C TYR A 765 -5.10 21.59 -33.71
N THR A 766 -5.36 21.08 -34.90
CA THR A 766 -6.36 20.03 -35.12
C THR A 766 -5.70 18.65 -35.10
N GLY A 767 -6.33 17.69 -34.44
CA GLY A 767 -5.97 16.28 -34.56
C GLY A 767 -6.17 15.78 -36.00
N PRO A 768 -5.40 14.80 -36.49
CA PRO A 768 -4.32 14.09 -35.81
C PRO A 768 -2.97 14.83 -35.88
N SER A 769 -2.86 15.99 -36.51
CA SER A 769 -1.59 16.68 -36.75
C SER A 769 -1.19 17.62 -35.60
N SER A 770 -1.19 17.11 -34.37
CA SER A 770 -0.83 17.81 -33.13
C SER A 770 0.14 16.95 -32.29
N ALA A 771 0.68 17.52 -31.20
CA ALA A 771 1.60 16.85 -30.30
C ALA A 771 0.98 15.61 -29.62
N THR A 772 -0.28 15.69 -29.20
CA THR A 772 -1.00 14.60 -28.56
C THR A 772 -1.75 13.71 -29.55
N GLY A 773 -1.88 14.12 -30.82
CA GLY A 773 -2.76 13.47 -31.79
C GLY A 773 -4.24 13.90 -31.68
N GLU A 774 -4.58 14.77 -30.72
CA GLU A 774 -5.92 15.33 -30.52
C GLU A 774 -5.97 16.81 -30.92
N ASP A 775 -7.13 17.46 -30.77
CA ASP A 775 -7.20 18.91 -30.87
C ASP A 775 -6.48 19.56 -29.69
N VAL A 776 -5.53 20.46 -29.95
CA VAL A 776 -4.72 21.13 -28.93
C VAL A 776 -4.90 22.65 -29.03
N LEU A 777 -5.16 23.30 -27.89
CA LEU A 777 -5.17 24.75 -27.74
C LEU A 777 -4.02 25.18 -26.84
N GLU A 778 -3.12 26.03 -27.33
CA GLU A 778 -2.06 26.66 -26.55
C GLU A 778 -2.35 28.14 -26.36
N MET A 779 -2.30 28.58 -25.11
CA MET A 779 -2.55 29.96 -24.69
C MET A 779 -1.27 30.49 -24.06
N HIS A 780 -0.58 31.37 -24.78
CA HIS A 780 0.62 32.07 -24.32
C HIS A 780 0.18 33.35 -23.64
N ILE A 781 0.04 33.28 -22.33
CA ILE A 781 -0.46 34.34 -21.45
C ILE A 781 0.70 35.09 -20.82
N HIS A 782 0.44 36.25 -20.22
CA HIS A 782 1.44 36.95 -19.42
C HIS A 782 1.87 36.10 -18.23
N GLY A 783 3.18 35.95 -18.02
CA GLY A 783 3.76 34.99 -17.07
C GLY A 783 3.67 35.39 -15.59
N GLY A 784 2.78 36.31 -15.22
CA GLY A 784 2.50 36.64 -13.82
C GLY A 784 1.74 35.52 -13.12
N SER A 785 2.12 35.18 -11.89
CA SER A 785 1.48 34.07 -11.15
C SER A 785 -0.03 34.28 -10.91
N ALA A 786 -0.47 35.53 -10.78
CA ALA A 786 -1.89 35.87 -10.70
C ALA A 786 -2.64 35.58 -12.01
N THR A 787 -2.05 35.95 -13.15
CA THR A 787 -2.60 35.69 -14.49
C THR A 787 -2.68 34.19 -14.77
N GLN A 788 -1.63 33.43 -14.45
CA GLN A 788 -1.62 31.97 -14.56
C GLN A 788 -2.77 31.34 -13.78
N LYS A 789 -2.95 31.70 -12.50
CA LYS A 789 -4.05 31.19 -11.67
C LYS A 789 -5.42 31.60 -12.19
N ALA A 790 -5.57 32.85 -12.64
CA ALA A 790 -6.83 33.36 -13.18
C ALA A 790 -7.25 32.62 -14.46
N VAL A 791 -6.32 32.36 -15.37
CA VAL A 791 -6.59 31.62 -16.61
C VAL A 791 -6.90 30.15 -16.33
N LEU A 792 -6.15 29.48 -15.45
CA LEU A 792 -6.42 28.08 -15.08
C LEU A 792 -7.78 27.91 -14.38
N ALA A 793 -8.16 28.85 -13.51
CA ALA A 793 -9.49 28.87 -12.88
C ALA A 793 -10.58 29.12 -13.92
N ALA A 794 -10.38 30.07 -14.84
CA ALA A 794 -11.33 30.37 -15.89
C ALA A 794 -11.58 29.18 -16.83
N ILE A 795 -10.58 28.33 -17.12
CA ILE A 795 -10.78 27.10 -17.90
C ILE A 795 -11.65 26.09 -17.13
N SER A 796 -11.47 25.98 -15.80
CA SER A 796 -12.29 25.10 -14.95
C SER A 796 -13.77 25.52 -14.91
N ASP A 797 -14.05 26.80 -15.10
CA ASP A 797 -15.39 27.40 -15.05
C ASP A 797 -16.14 27.29 -16.40
N VAL A 798 -15.50 26.76 -17.45
CA VAL A 798 -16.13 26.62 -18.77
C VAL A 798 -17.28 25.62 -18.69
N ALA A 799 -18.50 26.10 -18.94
CA ALA A 799 -19.68 25.26 -19.04
C ALA A 799 -19.55 24.29 -20.21
N SER A 800 -19.46 23.00 -19.90
CA SER A 800 -19.32 21.95 -20.91
C SER A 800 -20.61 21.83 -21.75
N SER A 801 -20.56 22.28 -23.01
CA SER A 801 -21.71 22.20 -23.93
C SER A 801 -21.96 20.77 -24.45
N THR A 802 -20.99 19.87 -24.26
CA THR A 802 -21.10 18.44 -24.51
C THR A 802 -21.05 17.69 -23.16
N LYS A 803 -21.52 16.44 -23.05
CA LYS A 803 -21.46 15.68 -21.78
C LYS A 803 -20.03 15.29 -21.34
N LEU A 804 -19.00 15.83 -21.97
CA LEU A 804 -17.59 15.46 -21.80
C LEU A 804 -16.95 16.36 -20.72
N PRO A 805 -16.11 15.83 -19.81
CA PRO A 805 -15.50 16.64 -18.77
C PRO A 805 -14.25 17.40 -19.26
N ILE A 806 -14.06 18.62 -18.73
CA ILE A 806 -12.81 19.38 -18.79
C ILE A 806 -12.15 19.24 -17.41
N ARG A 807 -10.89 18.82 -17.36
CA ARG A 807 -10.17 18.64 -16.09
C ARG A 807 -8.71 19.02 -16.18
N TYR A 808 -8.08 19.20 -15.02
CA TYR A 808 -6.63 19.41 -14.97
C TYR A 808 -5.89 18.13 -15.41
N ALA A 809 -4.78 18.30 -16.13
CA ALA A 809 -3.95 17.19 -16.59
C ALA A 809 -3.17 16.54 -15.43
N GLU A 810 -3.05 15.22 -15.46
CA GLU A 810 -2.12 14.47 -14.59
C GLU A 810 -0.66 14.68 -15.05
N PRO A 811 0.34 14.43 -14.17
CA PRO A 811 1.74 14.38 -14.57
C PRO A 811 1.94 13.49 -15.82
N GLY A 812 2.71 13.99 -16.79
CA GLY A 812 3.01 13.31 -18.05
C GLY A 812 1.82 13.01 -18.98
N GLU A 813 0.60 13.45 -18.66
CA GLU A 813 -0.60 13.00 -19.36
C GLU A 813 -0.65 13.41 -20.84
N PHE A 814 -0.13 14.60 -21.20
CA PHE A 814 -0.01 15.00 -22.61
C PHE A 814 0.87 14.03 -23.40
N THR A 815 1.98 13.59 -22.80
CA THR A 815 2.90 12.63 -23.42
C THR A 815 2.29 11.23 -23.45
N LYS A 816 1.53 10.85 -22.42
CA LYS A 816 0.73 9.60 -22.38
C LYS A 816 -0.28 9.55 -23.52
N ARG A 817 -1.03 10.64 -23.75
CA ARG A 817 -1.97 10.74 -24.88
C ARG A 817 -1.25 10.68 -26.22
N ALA A 818 -0.09 11.33 -26.35
CA ALA A 818 0.77 11.22 -27.53
C ALA A 818 1.19 9.76 -27.79
N PHE A 819 1.54 8.99 -26.75
CA PHE A 819 1.84 7.56 -26.88
C PHE A 819 0.63 6.73 -27.32
N LEU A 820 -0.52 6.93 -26.67
CA LEU A 820 -1.77 6.22 -26.99
C LEU A 820 -2.26 6.50 -28.42
N ASN A 821 -2.05 7.73 -28.92
CA ASN A 821 -2.36 8.13 -30.29
C ASN A 821 -1.23 7.87 -31.30
N HIS A 822 -0.26 7.03 -30.92
CA HIS A 822 0.87 6.61 -31.75
C HIS A 822 1.70 7.77 -32.32
N LYS A 823 1.77 8.90 -31.60
CA LYS A 823 2.66 10.02 -31.89
C LYS A 823 4.06 9.81 -31.35
N LEU A 824 4.17 9.12 -30.22
CA LEU A 824 5.43 8.76 -29.59
C LEU A 824 5.45 7.26 -29.27
N GLU A 825 6.60 6.62 -29.41
CA GLU A 825 6.84 5.28 -28.87
C GLU A 825 7.46 5.37 -27.47
N LEU A 826 7.39 4.28 -26.67
CA LEU A 826 7.83 4.32 -25.28
C LEU A 826 9.31 4.71 -25.13
N ALA A 827 10.18 4.23 -26.03
CA ALA A 827 11.59 4.62 -26.07
C ALA A 827 11.78 6.13 -26.37
N GLN A 828 10.87 6.74 -27.14
CA GLN A 828 10.91 8.18 -27.43
C GLN A 828 10.42 9.01 -26.24
N VAL A 829 9.43 8.51 -25.49
CA VAL A 829 8.99 9.12 -24.23
C VAL A 829 10.12 9.14 -23.21
N GLU A 830 10.80 8.02 -23.02
CA GLU A 830 11.93 7.89 -22.11
C GLU A 830 13.11 8.79 -22.52
N ALA A 831 13.40 8.88 -23.83
CA ALA A 831 14.42 9.79 -24.34
C ALA A 831 14.07 11.27 -24.11
N LEU A 832 12.79 11.64 -24.33
CA LEU A 832 12.31 13.00 -24.06
C LEU A 832 12.43 13.37 -22.58
N SER A 833 12.15 12.43 -21.67
CA SER A 833 12.35 12.64 -20.23
C SER A 833 13.82 12.93 -19.90
N ASN A 834 14.76 12.15 -20.47
CA ASN A 834 16.20 12.37 -20.28
C ASN A 834 16.67 13.73 -20.85
N GLU A 835 16.09 14.18 -21.96
CA GLU A 835 16.41 15.47 -22.56
C GLU A 835 15.92 16.63 -21.68
N LEU A 836 14.72 16.51 -21.11
CA LEU A 836 14.12 17.51 -20.23
C LEU A 836 14.79 17.57 -18.84
N SER A 837 15.36 16.47 -18.36
CA SER A 837 16.03 16.37 -17.05
C SER A 837 17.54 16.60 -17.10
N ALA A 838 18.11 16.90 -18.26
CA ALA A 838 19.56 17.09 -18.40
C ALA A 838 20.00 18.39 -17.71
N GLU A 839 20.92 18.28 -16.75
CA GLU A 839 21.49 19.40 -16.00
C GLU A 839 22.86 19.84 -16.55
N THR A 840 23.61 18.93 -17.19
CA THR A 840 24.93 19.21 -17.74
C THR A 840 25.01 18.98 -19.25
N GLU A 841 26.02 19.58 -19.90
CA GLU A 841 26.18 19.49 -21.36
C GLU A 841 26.38 18.05 -21.84
N GLN A 842 27.09 17.19 -21.10
CA GLN A 842 27.27 15.78 -21.49
C GLN A 842 25.97 14.99 -21.36
N GLN A 843 25.12 15.29 -20.38
CA GLN A 843 23.79 14.68 -20.27
C GLN A 843 22.89 15.07 -21.45
N ARG A 844 22.90 16.36 -21.81
CA ARG A 844 22.17 16.87 -22.98
C ARG A 844 22.68 16.25 -24.27
N GLN A 845 24.01 16.18 -24.47
CA GLN A 845 24.61 15.53 -25.64
C GLN A 845 24.24 14.05 -25.72
N ALA A 846 24.28 13.32 -24.60
CA ALA A 846 23.88 11.91 -24.57
C ALA A 846 22.38 11.72 -24.88
N ALA A 847 21.51 12.58 -24.34
CA ALA A 847 20.07 12.54 -24.62
C ALA A 847 19.76 12.84 -26.11
N VAL A 848 20.44 13.82 -26.71
CA VAL A 848 20.27 14.22 -28.11
C VAL A 848 20.90 13.24 -29.11
N ARG A 849 22.08 12.68 -28.79
CA ARG A 849 22.74 11.67 -29.62
C ARG A 849 22.00 10.34 -29.63
N GLY A 850 21.23 10.06 -28.57
CA GLY A 850 20.44 8.85 -28.49
C GLY A 850 19.47 8.72 -29.67
N ASN A 851 19.42 7.54 -30.29
CA ASN A 851 18.54 7.28 -31.43
C ASN A 851 17.41 6.32 -31.01
N PRO A 852 16.34 6.82 -30.35
CA PRO A 852 15.27 5.97 -29.85
C PRO A 852 14.57 5.19 -30.97
N ARG A 853 14.55 5.72 -32.20
CA ARG A 853 13.99 5.02 -33.37
C ARG A 853 14.83 3.80 -33.78
N MET A 854 16.15 3.87 -33.62
CA MET A 854 17.03 2.74 -33.90
C MET A 854 16.88 1.65 -32.84
N LEU A 855 16.79 2.01 -31.56
CA LEU A 855 16.50 1.06 -30.48
C LEU A 855 15.14 0.36 -30.69
N SER A 856 14.10 1.12 -31.05
CA SER A 856 12.80 0.55 -31.43
C SER A 856 12.93 -0.47 -32.57
N LYS A 857 13.71 -0.17 -33.62
CA LYS A 857 13.95 -1.13 -34.73
C LYS A 857 14.66 -2.40 -34.27
N ILE A 858 15.62 -2.29 -33.37
CA ILE A 858 16.35 -3.44 -32.81
C ILE A 858 15.37 -4.34 -32.04
N TYR A 859 14.58 -3.77 -31.13
CA TYR A 859 13.60 -4.53 -30.34
C TYR A 859 12.50 -5.16 -31.20
N GLU A 860 12.02 -4.45 -32.23
CA GLU A 860 11.06 -5.01 -33.20
C GLU A 860 11.68 -6.15 -34.03
N ASN A 861 12.94 -6.03 -34.43
CA ASN A 861 13.65 -7.12 -35.11
C ASN A 861 13.79 -8.35 -34.21
N TRP A 862 14.13 -8.17 -32.93
CA TRP A 862 14.18 -9.27 -31.96
C TRP A 862 12.81 -9.89 -31.73
N ARG A 863 11.76 -9.07 -31.62
CA ARG A 863 10.38 -9.55 -31.50
C ARG A 863 10.00 -10.45 -32.68
N ASN A 864 10.32 -10.02 -33.90
CA ASN A 864 10.07 -10.81 -35.11
C ASN A 864 10.87 -12.13 -35.12
N LYS A 865 12.17 -12.09 -34.76
CA LYS A 865 13.00 -13.31 -34.67
C LYS A 865 12.48 -14.29 -33.60
N LEU A 866 12.03 -13.80 -32.45
CA LEU A 866 11.44 -14.64 -31.39
C LEU A 866 10.09 -15.21 -31.81
N LEU A 867 9.27 -14.45 -32.54
CA LEU A 867 8.00 -14.93 -33.05
C LEU A 867 8.20 -16.10 -34.02
N LEU A 868 9.20 -15.98 -34.93
CA LEU A 868 9.58 -17.06 -35.84
C LEU A 868 10.12 -18.28 -35.07
N ALA A 869 11.05 -18.06 -34.14
CA ALA A 869 11.61 -19.12 -33.28
C ALA A 869 10.54 -19.87 -32.47
N ARG A 870 9.56 -19.16 -31.93
CA ARG A 870 8.42 -19.74 -31.21
C ARG A 870 7.53 -20.55 -32.14
N GLY A 871 7.22 -20.04 -33.33
CA GLY A 871 6.43 -20.76 -34.32
C GLY A 871 7.08 -22.09 -34.74
N GLU A 872 8.40 -22.10 -34.92
CA GLU A 872 9.15 -23.33 -35.25
C GLU A 872 9.12 -24.37 -34.12
N ILE A 873 9.26 -23.96 -32.85
CA ILE A 873 9.23 -24.87 -31.71
C ILE A 873 7.80 -25.33 -31.37
N GLU A 874 6.80 -24.44 -31.45
CA GLU A 874 5.40 -24.81 -31.22
C GLU A 874 4.92 -25.81 -32.30
N ALA A 875 5.35 -25.64 -33.56
CA ALA A 875 5.11 -26.64 -34.60
C ALA A 875 5.78 -27.99 -34.31
N LEU A 876 6.99 -28.01 -33.74
CA LEU A 876 7.65 -29.25 -33.32
C LEU A 876 6.88 -29.95 -32.19
N ILE A 877 6.31 -29.22 -31.23
CA ILE A 877 5.53 -29.80 -30.13
C ILE A 877 4.18 -30.34 -30.63
N ASP A 878 3.49 -29.60 -31.48
CA ASP A 878 2.14 -29.94 -31.92
C ASP A 878 2.10 -31.06 -32.98
N PHE A 879 3.19 -31.23 -33.75
CA PHE A 879 3.24 -32.17 -34.87
C PHE A 879 4.32 -33.27 -34.74
N SER A 880 4.97 -33.45 -33.58
CA SER A 880 6.03 -34.47 -33.40
C SER A 880 5.59 -35.92 -33.60
N GLU A 881 4.29 -36.22 -33.48
CA GLU A 881 3.73 -37.58 -33.57
C GLU A 881 3.15 -37.92 -34.96
N ASP A 882 2.83 -36.91 -35.79
CA ASP A 882 2.11 -37.06 -37.06
C ASP A 882 2.96 -36.53 -38.26
N GLN A 883 3.77 -37.43 -38.87
CA GLN A 883 4.37 -37.38 -40.23
C GLN A 883 5.64 -36.52 -40.53
N ASN A 884 6.62 -37.20 -41.15
CA ASN A 884 7.63 -36.74 -42.11
C ASN A 884 8.05 -35.25 -42.10
N PHE A 885 8.89 -34.86 -41.15
CA PHE A 885 9.76 -33.69 -41.36
C PHE A 885 10.88 -34.08 -42.36
N GLU A 886 11.04 -33.31 -43.45
CA GLU A 886 12.18 -33.46 -44.39
C GLU A 886 13.52 -33.15 -43.69
N GLU A 887 13.50 -32.36 -42.62
CA GLU A 887 14.66 -32.00 -41.80
C GLU A 887 14.56 -32.57 -40.39
N SER A 888 15.68 -33.03 -39.82
CA SER A 888 15.66 -33.60 -38.46
C SER A 888 15.34 -32.54 -37.40
N PRO A 889 14.66 -32.89 -36.28
CA PRO A 889 14.41 -31.99 -35.15
C PRO A 889 15.67 -31.29 -34.61
N GLN A 890 16.83 -31.94 -34.75
CA GLN A 890 18.13 -31.40 -34.38
C GLN A 890 18.59 -30.23 -35.28
N LYS A 891 18.24 -30.24 -36.58
CA LYS A 891 18.52 -29.13 -37.50
C LYS A 891 17.62 -27.93 -37.25
N LEU A 892 16.32 -28.15 -36.99
CA LEU A 892 15.36 -27.09 -36.67
C LEU A 892 15.71 -26.39 -35.34
N LEU A 893 16.09 -27.14 -34.30
CA LEU A 893 16.63 -26.56 -33.06
C LEU A 893 17.95 -25.79 -33.29
N GLY A 894 18.74 -26.17 -34.30
CA GLY A 894 19.94 -25.44 -34.72
C GLY A 894 19.63 -24.05 -35.26
N ASN A 895 18.57 -23.90 -36.06
CA ASN A 895 18.14 -22.60 -36.59
C ASN A 895 17.64 -21.67 -35.48
N VAL A 896 16.83 -22.20 -34.56
CA VAL A 896 16.36 -21.44 -33.40
C VAL A 896 17.52 -21.00 -32.50
N ARG A 897 18.50 -21.89 -32.25
CA ARG A 897 19.72 -21.55 -31.50
C ARG A 897 20.53 -20.44 -32.17
N ASN A 898 20.64 -20.44 -33.50
CA ASN A 898 21.31 -19.37 -34.24
C ASN A 898 20.61 -18.01 -34.04
N TYR A 899 19.28 -17.95 -34.08
CA TYR A 899 18.55 -16.72 -33.78
C TYR A 899 18.80 -16.24 -32.35
N VAL A 900 18.79 -17.14 -31.38
CA VAL A 900 19.05 -16.83 -29.96
C VAL A 900 20.48 -16.37 -29.73
N ASP A 901 21.49 -17.01 -30.33
CA ASP A 901 22.89 -16.63 -30.20
C ASP A 901 23.17 -15.24 -30.81
N LEU A 902 22.53 -14.90 -31.93
CA LEU A 902 22.60 -13.54 -32.50
C LEU A 902 22.01 -12.50 -31.55
N ILE A 903 20.85 -12.78 -30.96
CA ILE A 903 20.21 -11.86 -29.99
C ILE A 903 21.08 -11.72 -28.73
N LEU A 904 21.64 -12.81 -28.20
CA LEU A 904 22.52 -12.78 -27.03
C LEU A 904 23.80 -11.96 -27.28
N ALA A 905 24.36 -12.02 -28.49
CA ALA A 905 25.50 -11.18 -28.87
C ALA A 905 25.14 -9.68 -28.91
N GLU A 906 23.95 -9.35 -29.42
CA GLU A 906 23.45 -7.97 -29.47
C GLU A 906 23.08 -7.43 -28.07
N ILE A 907 22.51 -8.25 -27.18
CA ILE A 907 22.24 -7.89 -25.76
C ILE A 907 23.54 -7.53 -25.04
N LYS A 908 24.61 -8.31 -25.22
CA LYS A 908 25.91 -8.02 -24.59
C LYS A 908 26.42 -6.63 -24.98
N ARG A 909 26.30 -6.25 -26.26
CA ARG A 909 26.68 -4.91 -26.74
C ARG A 909 25.83 -3.81 -26.09
N LEU A 910 24.51 -4.00 -26.00
CA LEU A 910 23.57 -3.05 -25.38
C LEU A 910 23.81 -2.87 -23.87
N ASN A 911 24.07 -3.96 -23.14
CA ASN A 911 24.34 -3.88 -21.69
C ASN A 911 25.62 -3.08 -21.40
N HIS A 912 26.67 -3.24 -22.20
CA HIS A 912 27.90 -2.45 -22.05
C HIS A 912 27.71 -0.95 -22.33
N ALA A 913 26.78 -0.59 -23.21
CA ALA A 913 26.41 0.81 -23.47
C ALA A 913 25.54 1.39 -22.34
N SER A 914 24.56 0.61 -21.86
CA SER A 914 23.60 1.07 -20.82
C SER A 914 24.25 1.51 -19.51
N PHE A 915 25.30 0.81 -19.04
CA PHE A 915 25.98 1.16 -17.78
C PHE A 915 26.62 2.55 -17.83
N ARG A 916 27.24 2.90 -18.95
CA ARG A 916 27.90 4.20 -19.17
C ARG A 916 26.89 5.32 -19.26
N GLN A 917 25.79 5.07 -19.96
CA GLN A 917 24.69 6.01 -20.09
C GLN A 917 24.01 6.28 -18.74
N GLU A 918 23.81 5.24 -17.93
CA GLU A 918 23.25 5.40 -16.59
C GLU A 918 24.19 6.23 -15.70
N LEU A 919 25.51 6.02 -15.80
CA LEU A 919 26.50 6.80 -15.08
C LEU A 919 26.49 8.29 -15.49
N LEU A 920 26.35 8.58 -16.79
CA LEU A 920 26.15 9.95 -17.28
C LEU A 920 24.84 10.57 -16.78
N LYS A 921 23.75 9.79 -16.78
CA LYS A 921 22.43 10.25 -16.34
C LYS A 921 22.36 10.53 -14.85
N ARG A 922 22.76 9.60 -13.98
CA ARG A 922 22.68 9.76 -12.52
C ARG A 922 23.79 10.63 -11.92
N GLY A 923 24.83 10.91 -12.71
CA GLY A 923 26.05 11.55 -12.27
C GLY A 923 27.05 10.60 -11.59
N VAL A 924 28.33 10.97 -11.65
CA VAL A 924 29.43 10.22 -11.04
C VAL A 924 29.49 10.53 -9.55
N LYS A 925 29.40 9.51 -8.70
CA LYS A 925 29.50 9.69 -7.25
C LYS A 925 30.95 9.72 -6.78
N VAL A 926 31.36 10.82 -6.15
CA VAL A 926 32.72 11.03 -5.66
C VAL A 926 32.72 11.12 -4.13
N SER A 927 33.55 10.30 -3.48
CA SER A 927 33.71 10.29 -2.02
C SER A 927 35.09 10.79 -1.60
N LEU A 928 35.15 11.67 -0.60
CA LEU A 928 36.39 12.18 -0.01
C LEU A 928 36.72 11.42 1.28
N LEU A 929 37.82 10.67 1.30
CA LEU A 929 38.33 9.94 2.48
C LEU A 929 39.62 10.56 3.00
N GLY A 930 39.88 10.50 4.30
CA GLY A 930 41.14 10.98 4.89
C GLY A 930 41.00 11.40 6.35
N PRO A 931 42.11 11.58 7.09
CA PRO A 931 42.07 11.94 8.49
C PRO A 931 41.42 13.33 8.71
N PRO A 932 40.93 13.64 9.93
CA PRO A 932 40.49 14.98 10.27
C PRO A 932 41.58 16.02 9.96
N ASN A 933 41.18 17.21 9.54
CA ASN A 933 42.09 18.30 9.16
C ASN A 933 43.03 18.00 7.97
N SER A 934 42.81 16.92 7.20
CA SER A 934 43.51 16.69 5.92
C SER A 934 43.16 17.73 4.84
N GLY A 935 42.11 18.53 5.07
CA GLY A 935 41.63 19.58 4.17
C GLY A 935 40.56 19.14 3.16
N LYS A 936 39.75 18.13 3.51
CA LYS A 936 38.60 17.66 2.69
C LYS A 936 37.62 18.79 2.35
N SER A 937 37.13 19.52 3.36
CA SER A 937 36.20 20.64 3.18
C SER A 937 36.85 21.79 2.41
N SER A 938 38.14 22.05 2.65
CA SER A 938 38.91 23.06 1.91
C SER A 938 39.05 22.71 0.42
N LEU A 939 39.27 21.43 0.10
CA LEU A 939 39.32 20.95 -1.29
C LEU A 939 37.94 21.09 -1.95
N LEU A 940 36.87 20.68 -1.27
CA LEU A 940 35.50 20.79 -1.79
C LEU A 940 35.12 22.25 -2.05
N ASN A 941 35.36 23.16 -1.10
CA ASN A 941 35.12 24.59 -1.27
C ASN A 941 35.93 25.18 -2.42
N ARG A 942 37.17 24.69 -2.63
CA ARG A 942 38.01 25.16 -3.73
C ARG A 942 37.53 24.65 -5.09
N ILE A 943 36.98 23.43 -5.16
CA ILE A 943 36.32 22.89 -6.36
C ILE A 943 35.04 23.68 -6.64
N ILE A 944 34.23 24.01 -5.63
CA ILE A 944 33.03 24.84 -5.79
C ILE A 944 33.38 26.25 -6.29
N GLY A 945 34.47 26.85 -5.78
CA GLY A 945 34.94 28.18 -6.15
C GLY A 945 35.79 28.26 -7.43
N ARG A 946 36.12 27.14 -8.08
CA ARG A 946 36.85 27.08 -9.36
C ARG A 946 36.09 26.20 -10.36
N GLU A 947 35.54 26.81 -11.40
CA GLU A 947 34.93 26.15 -12.58
C GLU A 947 33.71 25.22 -12.35
N ALA A 948 33.28 24.95 -11.12
CA ALA A 948 32.08 24.14 -10.86
C ALA A 948 30.81 24.99 -10.70
N SER A 949 29.81 24.77 -11.57
CA SER A 949 28.47 25.35 -11.39
C SER A 949 27.62 24.44 -10.51
N ILE A 950 27.03 24.98 -9.44
CA ILE A 950 26.05 24.25 -8.62
C ILE A 950 24.78 24.10 -9.45
N VAL A 951 24.37 22.86 -9.72
CA VAL A 951 23.27 22.54 -10.66
C VAL A 951 21.93 22.30 -9.96
N SER A 952 21.90 22.08 -8.63
CA SER A 952 20.65 21.92 -7.86
C SER A 952 20.86 22.09 -6.34
N GLU A 953 19.95 22.82 -5.67
CA GLU A 953 19.79 22.87 -4.21
C GLU A 953 18.39 22.37 -3.79
N GLU A 954 17.88 21.30 -4.42
CA GLU A 954 16.58 20.77 -4.02
C GLU A 954 16.61 20.14 -2.62
N ALA A 955 16.05 20.88 -1.66
CA ALA A 955 15.85 20.44 -0.28
C ALA A 955 14.82 19.29 -0.24
N GLY A 956 15.31 18.05 -0.31
CA GLY A 956 14.45 16.86 -0.40
C GLY A 956 15.10 15.56 0.07
N THR A 957 15.38 15.41 1.37
CA THR A 957 14.89 14.30 2.20
C THR A 957 15.44 14.40 3.62
N THR A 958 14.61 14.02 4.59
CA THR A 958 14.87 14.17 6.00
C THR A 958 16.10 13.39 6.49
N ARG A 959 17.06 14.11 7.09
CA ARG A 959 18.04 13.72 8.13
C ARG A 959 19.39 13.07 7.75
N ASP A 960 19.73 12.82 6.50
CA ASP A 960 21.03 12.21 6.12
C ASP A 960 21.86 13.08 5.15
N VAL A 961 23.17 12.82 5.11
CA VAL A 961 24.30 13.39 4.31
C VAL A 961 23.93 14.45 3.25
N ILE A 962 24.57 15.62 3.34
CA ILE A 962 24.48 16.66 2.30
C ILE A 962 25.26 16.16 1.08
N GLU A 963 24.54 15.74 0.05
CA GLU A 963 25.09 15.45 -1.27
C GLU A 963 25.05 16.75 -2.08
N ILE A 964 26.18 17.13 -2.67
CA ILE A 964 26.32 18.34 -3.50
C ILE A 964 26.56 17.88 -4.94
N SER A 965 25.68 18.26 -5.84
CA SER A 965 25.82 18.00 -7.28
C SER A 965 26.45 19.19 -7.98
N LEU A 966 27.55 18.92 -8.68
CA LEU A 966 28.38 19.90 -9.38
C LEU A 966 28.52 19.52 -10.86
N ASP A 967 28.48 20.51 -11.74
CA ASP A 967 28.93 20.34 -13.14
C ASP A 967 30.45 20.54 -13.21
N ILE A 968 31.20 19.48 -13.52
CA ILE A 968 32.65 19.53 -13.74
C ILE A 968 32.93 19.32 -15.24
N LYS A 969 33.25 20.41 -15.95
CA LYS A 969 33.52 20.43 -17.41
C LYS A 969 32.50 19.67 -18.26
N GLY A 970 31.22 19.75 -17.91
CA GLY A 970 30.10 19.11 -18.60
C GLY A 970 29.61 17.81 -17.96
N TYR A 971 30.27 17.28 -16.94
CA TYR A 971 29.90 16.05 -16.25
C TYR A 971 29.24 16.32 -14.90
N LEU A 972 28.06 15.73 -14.67
CA LEU A 972 27.39 15.77 -13.37
C LEU A 972 28.16 14.91 -12.36
N CYS A 973 28.67 15.53 -11.31
CA CYS A 973 29.43 14.89 -10.24
C CYS A 973 28.77 15.16 -8.89
N THR A 974 28.42 14.10 -8.16
CA THR A 974 27.80 14.23 -6.83
C THR A 974 28.83 13.91 -5.75
N PHE A 975 29.15 14.90 -4.93
CA PHE A 975 30.03 14.78 -3.78
C PHE A 975 29.21 14.56 -2.52
N ALA A 976 29.47 13.47 -1.81
CA ALA A 976 28.84 13.20 -0.51
C ALA A 976 29.69 13.84 0.61
N ASP A 977 29.21 14.91 1.24
CA ASP A 977 29.98 15.61 2.28
C ASP A 977 29.91 14.87 3.63
N THR A 978 31.08 14.52 4.18
CA THR A 978 31.23 13.99 5.55
C THR A 978 31.67 15.06 6.55
N ALA A 979 31.87 16.31 6.14
CA ALA A 979 32.37 17.38 6.97
C ALA A 979 31.89 18.77 6.51
N GLY A 980 30.65 19.07 6.88
CA GLY A 980 30.09 20.40 7.13
C GLY A 980 30.58 21.56 6.27
N LEU A 981 29.79 21.91 5.25
CA LEU A 981 29.62 23.31 4.84
C LEU A 981 29.12 24.13 6.05
N ARG A 982 30.06 24.72 6.79
CA ARG A 982 29.83 25.84 7.68
C ARG A 982 30.96 26.82 7.45
N ASP A 983 30.71 27.83 6.64
CA ASP A 983 31.59 28.99 6.61
C ASP A 983 31.32 29.90 7.81
N GLU A 984 32.45 30.34 8.33
CA GLU A 984 32.75 31.23 9.44
C GLU A 984 31.89 32.50 9.47
N SER A 985 30.90 32.54 10.34
CA SER A 985 30.42 33.81 10.92
C SER A 985 29.72 33.60 12.26
N THR A 986 30.30 32.82 13.18
CA THR A 986 30.06 33.02 14.62
C THR A 986 30.97 32.15 15.48
N SER A 987 31.56 32.79 16.49
CA SER A 987 32.13 32.22 17.72
C SER A 987 33.66 32.09 17.77
N SER A 988 34.30 33.23 18.01
CA SER A 988 35.49 33.31 18.83
C SER A 988 35.24 32.70 20.22
N GLY A 989 36.21 31.92 20.71
CA GLY A 989 36.46 31.71 22.15
C GLY A 989 35.71 30.56 22.83
N SER A 990 36.37 29.41 22.97
CA SER A 990 36.82 28.88 24.28
C SER A 990 37.03 27.36 24.22
N LEU A 991 38.14 26.93 24.79
CA LEU A 991 38.64 25.56 24.87
C LEU A 991 37.71 24.63 25.67
N ASN A 992 37.51 23.39 25.19
CA ASN A 992 37.94 22.17 25.88
C ASN A 992 37.54 20.88 25.13
N ASN A 993 38.50 19.95 25.08
CA ASN A 993 38.45 18.62 24.47
C ASN A 993 37.24 17.76 24.88
N LYS A 994 36.45 17.32 23.89
CA LYS A 994 35.72 16.03 23.87
C LYS A 994 35.30 15.69 22.43
N ILE A 995 36.29 15.29 21.62
CA ILE A 995 36.13 14.90 20.21
C ILE A 995 36.31 13.39 20.13
N GLY A 996 35.22 12.60 20.18
CA GLY A 996 35.33 11.13 20.11
C GLY A 996 34.15 10.45 19.42
N ALA A 997 32.91 10.78 19.79
CA ALA A 997 31.72 10.16 19.19
C ALA A 997 31.37 10.70 17.80
N VAL A 998 31.54 12.01 17.58
CA VAL A 998 31.32 12.67 16.28
C VAL A 998 32.34 12.19 15.24
N GLU A 999 33.57 11.93 15.70
CA GLU A 999 34.67 11.51 14.85
C GLU A 999 34.54 10.03 14.43
N GLN A 1000 34.14 9.14 15.36
CA GLN A 1000 33.84 7.75 15.02
C GLN A 1000 32.65 7.60 14.07
N GLU A 1001 31.61 8.40 14.25
CA GLU A 1001 30.45 8.41 13.35
C GLU A 1001 30.80 9.04 11.98
N GLY A 1002 31.66 10.06 11.95
CA GLY A 1002 32.22 10.61 10.71
C GLY A 1002 33.03 9.57 9.92
N ILE A 1003 33.88 8.80 10.60
CA ILE A 1003 34.63 7.70 9.99
C ILE A 1003 33.66 6.60 9.49
N ARG A 1004 32.69 6.16 10.29
CA ARG A 1004 31.71 5.13 9.88
C ARG A 1004 30.92 5.54 8.63
N ARG A 1005 30.50 6.81 8.55
CA ARG A 1005 29.79 7.38 7.40
C ARG A 1005 30.67 7.47 6.16
N ALA A 1006 31.91 7.92 6.31
CA ALA A 1006 32.88 7.96 5.22
C ALA A 1006 33.13 6.55 4.63
N LYS A 1007 33.24 5.52 5.48
CA LYS A 1007 33.39 4.11 5.06
C LYS A 1007 32.18 3.59 4.30
N TYR A 1008 30.97 3.95 4.72
CA TYR A 1008 29.74 3.56 4.03
C TYR A 1008 29.62 4.22 2.66
N MET A 1009 29.92 5.51 2.56
CA MET A 1009 29.85 6.26 1.30
C MET A 1009 30.91 5.83 0.30
N ALA A 1010 32.14 5.52 0.76
CA ALA A 1010 33.19 5.01 -0.12
C ALA A 1010 32.84 3.67 -0.80
N LYS A 1011 31.99 2.83 -0.20
CA LYS A 1011 31.50 1.60 -0.85
C LYS A 1011 30.47 1.86 -1.94
N LYS A 1012 29.84 3.03 -1.95
CA LYS A 1012 28.76 3.42 -2.86
C LYS A 1012 29.21 4.44 -3.92
N SER A 1013 30.44 4.96 -3.83
CA SER A 1013 31.01 5.92 -4.77
C SER A 1013 31.65 5.22 -5.97
N ASP A 1014 31.51 5.85 -7.13
CA ASP A 1014 32.14 5.43 -8.38
C ASP A 1014 33.65 5.76 -8.39
N ILE A 1015 34.03 6.85 -7.70
CA ILE A 1015 35.41 7.32 -7.51
C ILE A 1015 35.65 7.66 -6.03
N VAL A 1016 36.75 7.18 -5.46
CA VAL A 1016 37.21 7.55 -4.12
C VAL A 1016 38.45 8.43 -4.20
N ILE A 1017 38.39 9.64 -3.63
CA ILE A 1017 39.56 10.52 -3.47
C ILE A 1017 40.05 10.38 -2.03
N PHE A 1018 41.24 9.80 -1.87
CA PHE A 1018 41.89 9.69 -0.57
C PHE A 1018 42.83 10.86 -0.34
N MET A 1019 42.70 11.48 0.82
CA MET A 1019 43.45 12.66 1.23
C MET A 1019 44.36 12.34 2.42
N ALA A 1020 45.63 12.61 2.26
CA ALA A 1020 46.63 12.73 3.32
C ALA A 1020 47.08 14.20 3.45
N SER A 1021 47.88 14.53 4.46
CA SER A 1021 48.45 15.88 4.58
C SER A 1021 49.86 15.91 5.12
N PHE A 1022 50.65 16.90 4.68
CA PHE A 1022 51.95 17.22 5.26
C PHE A 1022 51.77 17.90 6.62
N GLU A 1023 52.46 17.39 7.65
CA GLU A 1023 52.49 17.94 9.00
C GLU A 1023 53.92 17.93 9.57
N HIS A 1024 54.29 18.97 10.33
CA HIS A 1024 55.55 18.99 11.09
C HIS A 1024 55.39 18.20 12.39
N LYS A 1025 56.42 17.45 12.77
CA LYS A 1025 56.43 16.68 14.01
C LYS A 1025 57.00 17.53 15.15
N ASP A 1026 56.22 17.74 16.20
CA ASP A 1026 56.62 18.28 17.52
C ASP A 1026 57.77 19.31 17.50
N SER A 1027 57.53 20.51 16.96
CA SER A 1027 58.48 21.65 16.95
C SER A 1027 59.84 21.40 16.26
N SER A 1028 60.01 20.31 15.51
CA SER A 1028 61.15 20.07 14.62
C SER A 1028 60.85 20.54 13.18
N GLU A 1029 61.88 20.91 12.41
CA GLU A 1029 61.75 21.23 10.97
C GLU A 1029 61.42 19.99 10.10
N MET A 1030 61.28 18.80 10.71
CA MET A 1030 61.03 17.55 9.99
C MET A 1030 59.54 17.40 9.63
N CYS A 1031 59.24 17.39 8.34
CA CYS A 1031 57.90 17.19 7.79
C CYS A 1031 57.60 15.70 7.54
N ILE A 1032 56.38 15.27 7.87
CA ILE A 1032 55.88 13.89 7.63
C ILE A 1032 54.52 13.92 6.93
N ILE A 1033 54.17 12.84 6.23
CA ILE A 1033 52.83 12.65 5.66
C ILE A 1033 51.96 11.93 6.68
N LYS A 1034 50.91 12.60 7.15
CA LYS A 1034 49.89 12.03 8.05
C LYS A 1034 48.72 11.49 7.24
N TYR A 1035 48.36 10.25 7.51
CA TYR A 1035 47.31 9.54 6.82
C TYR A 1035 46.65 8.50 7.74
N ASP A 1036 45.41 8.10 7.42
CA ASP A 1036 44.72 7.00 8.10
C ASP A 1036 44.89 5.69 7.30
N GLN A 1037 45.48 4.67 7.93
CA GLN A 1037 45.66 3.35 7.31
C GLN A 1037 44.33 2.69 6.94
N SER A 1038 43.28 2.88 7.75
CA SER A 1038 41.99 2.23 7.51
C SER A 1038 41.30 2.80 6.27
N SER A 1039 41.39 4.11 6.06
CA SER A 1039 40.89 4.81 4.88
C SER A 1039 41.71 4.48 3.62
N LEU A 1040 43.03 4.30 3.75
CA LEU A 1040 43.90 3.89 2.65
C LEU A 1040 43.54 2.47 2.16
N PHE A 1041 43.32 1.53 3.08
CA PHE A 1041 42.91 0.17 2.74
C PHE A 1041 41.53 0.12 2.05
N LEU A 1042 40.59 0.97 2.48
CA LEU A 1042 39.29 1.07 1.82
C LEU A 1042 39.38 1.65 0.42
N THR A 1043 40.25 2.65 0.24
CA THR A 1043 40.55 3.24 -1.06
C THR A 1043 41.17 2.22 -2.01
N ALA A 1044 42.05 1.36 -1.52
CA ALA A 1044 42.66 0.28 -2.30
C ALA A 1044 41.65 -0.75 -2.82
N ASN A 1045 40.53 -0.94 -2.10
CA ASN A 1045 39.45 -1.83 -2.50
C ASN A 1045 38.40 -1.16 -3.40
N ALA A 1046 38.51 0.15 -3.66
CA ALA A 1046 37.61 0.86 -4.56
C ALA A 1046 37.87 0.51 -6.03
N SER A 1047 36.85 0.66 -6.88
CA SER A 1047 36.97 0.41 -8.32
C SER A 1047 37.85 1.46 -9.01
N ASN A 1048 37.69 2.74 -8.63
CA ASN A 1048 38.52 3.84 -9.10
C ASN A 1048 38.94 4.70 -7.90
N ALA A 1049 40.22 5.08 -7.84
CA ALA A 1049 40.78 5.83 -6.73
C ALA A 1049 41.78 6.89 -7.19
N LEU A 1050 41.81 8.03 -6.48
CA LEU A 1050 42.83 9.07 -6.58
C LEU A 1050 43.48 9.27 -5.21
N ILE A 1051 44.81 9.43 -5.17
CA ILE A 1051 45.57 9.61 -3.94
C ILE A 1051 46.15 11.02 -3.92
N VAL A 1052 45.78 11.79 -2.91
CA VAL A 1052 46.07 13.22 -2.81
C VAL A 1052 46.76 13.53 -1.49
N VAL A 1053 47.83 14.33 -1.50
CA VAL A 1053 48.53 14.80 -0.29
C VAL A 1053 48.46 16.32 -0.24
N ASN A 1054 47.71 16.85 0.71
CA ASN A 1054 47.47 18.28 0.87
C ASN A 1054 48.52 18.95 1.76
N LYS A 1055 48.55 20.29 1.76
CA LYS A 1055 49.45 21.17 2.54
C LYS A 1055 50.92 21.13 2.07
N CYS A 1056 51.16 20.98 0.77
CA CYS A 1056 52.53 20.93 0.23
C CYS A 1056 53.34 22.21 0.49
N ASP A 1057 52.68 23.34 0.80
CA ASP A 1057 53.29 24.60 1.25
C ASP A 1057 54.14 24.47 2.52
N LYS A 1058 53.96 23.40 3.30
CA LYS A 1058 54.75 23.13 4.51
C LYS A 1058 56.11 22.49 4.25
N VAL A 1059 56.40 22.10 3.00
CA VAL A 1059 57.66 21.49 2.62
C VAL A 1059 58.57 22.55 2.00
N VAL A 1060 59.76 22.74 2.58
CA VAL A 1060 60.65 23.87 2.23
C VAL A 1060 61.58 23.54 1.05
N SER A 1061 61.93 22.27 0.82
CA SER A 1061 62.84 21.83 -0.24
C SER A 1061 62.19 20.85 -1.23
N SER A 1062 62.48 21.02 -2.53
CA SER A 1062 62.02 20.12 -3.59
C SER A 1062 62.54 18.69 -3.46
N ASP A 1063 63.75 18.51 -2.94
CA ASP A 1063 64.34 17.18 -2.74
C ASP A 1063 63.70 16.45 -1.55
N GLN A 1064 63.34 17.20 -0.50
CA GLN A 1064 62.57 16.69 0.63
C GLN A 1064 61.16 16.27 0.21
N LEU A 1065 60.51 17.05 -0.68
CA LEU A 1065 59.19 16.71 -1.22
C LEU A 1065 59.23 15.40 -2.02
N LYS A 1066 60.20 15.23 -2.92
CA LYS A 1066 60.35 14.00 -3.73
C LYS A 1066 60.58 12.77 -2.84
N SER A 1067 61.49 12.85 -1.88
CA SER A 1067 61.79 11.74 -0.96
C SER A 1067 60.55 11.34 -0.14
N LEU A 1068 59.79 12.30 0.40
CA LEU A 1068 58.57 12.01 1.16
C LEU A 1068 57.46 11.39 0.30
N LEU A 1069 57.32 11.83 -0.95
CA LEU A 1069 56.35 11.27 -1.89
C LEU A 1069 56.73 9.86 -2.34
N GLU A 1070 58.00 9.58 -2.59
CA GLU A 1070 58.50 8.23 -2.92
C GLU A 1070 58.26 7.25 -1.77
N ASP A 1071 58.61 7.65 -0.54
CA ASP A 1071 58.35 6.85 0.66
C ASP A 1071 56.86 6.55 0.87
N PHE A 1072 55.99 7.52 0.57
CA PHE A 1072 54.55 7.33 0.68
C PHE A 1072 54.00 6.49 -0.47
N GLN A 1073 54.52 6.63 -1.69
CA GLN A 1073 54.16 5.82 -2.85
C GLN A 1073 54.45 4.34 -2.59
N ILE A 1074 55.56 4.00 -1.92
CA ILE A 1074 55.86 2.61 -1.51
C ILE A 1074 54.76 2.07 -0.58
N LYS A 1075 54.28 2.86 0.36
CA LYS A 1075 53.20 2.48 1.30
C LYS A 1075 51.84 2.36 0.62
N VAL A 1076 51.56 3.21 -0.37
CA VAL A 1076 50.36 3.08 -1.22
C VAL A 1076 50.46 1.80 -2.07
N THR A 1077 51.63 1.52 -2.64
CA THR A 1077 51.88 0.32 -3.46
C THR A 1077 51.61 -0.97 -2.68
N SER A 1078 52.05 -1.04 -1.43
CA SER A 1078 51.79 -2.22 -0.60
C SER A 1078 50.31 -2.40 -0.27
N ALA A 1079 49.54 -1.32 -0.12
CA ALA A 1079 48.11 -1.37 0.14
C ALA A 1079 47.26 -1.77 -1.08
N PHE A 1080 47.70 -1.44 -2.31
CA PHE A 1080 46.95 -1.71 -3.55
C PHE A 1080 47.24 -3.08 -4.19
N SER A 1081 48.29 -3.79 -3.75
CA SER A 1081 48.67 -5.10 -4.30
C SER A 1081 47.51 -6.12 -4.24
N PRO A 1082 47.17 -6.82 -5.34
CA PRO A 1082 47.95 -6.98 -6.59
C PRO A 1082 47.67 -5.95 -7.70
N ARG A 1083 46.84 -4.92 -7.47
CA ARG A 1083 46.55 -3.87 -8.45
C ARG A 1083 47.65 -2.82 -8.47
N MET A 1084 47.87 -2.20 -9.62
CA MET A 1084 48.80 -1.07 -9.74
C MET A 1084 48.21 0.15 -8.99
N PRO A 1085 48.97 0.79 -8.09
CA PRO A 1085 48.48 1.96 -7.36
C PRO A 1085 48.39 3.18 -8.29
N PRO A 1086 47.42 4.08 -8.07
CA PRO A 1086 47.42 5.40 -8.70
C PRO A 1086 48.61 6.26 -8.20
N PRO A 1087 49.07 7.24 -8.99
CA PRO A 1087 50.12 8.16 -8.57
C PRO A 1087 49.64 9.05 -7.41
N VAL A 1088 50.55 9.37 -6.48
CA VAL A 1088 50.31 10.33 -5.39
C VAL A 1088 50.41 11.76 -5.93
N ILE A 1089 49.34 12.55 -5.77
CA ILE A 1089 49.25 13.93 -6.26
C ILE A 1089 49.41 14.92 -5.09
N PRO A 1090 50.48 15.73 -5.04
CA PRO A 1090 50.61 16.78 -4.04
C PRO A 1090 49.76 18.01 -4.40
N ILE A 1091 49.02 18.57 -3.43
CA ILE A 1091 48.20 19.77 -3.61
C ILE A 1091 48.36 20.76 -2.45
N CYS A 1092 47.96 22.02 -2.69
CA CYS A 1092 47.78 23.04 -1.66
C CYS A 1092 46.39 23.69 -1.83
N CYS A 1093 45.58 23.69 -0.77
CA CYS A 1093 44.23 24.27 -0.79
C CYS A 1093 44.16 25.73 -0.29
N HIS A 1094 45.25 26.30 0.24
CA HIS A 1094 45.29 27.67 0.75
C HIS A 1094 46.12 28.59 -0.17
N ASP A 1095 45.57 29.76 -0.48
CA ASP A 1095 46.29 30.81 -1.19
C ASP A 1095 47.26 31.48 -0.21
N ASN A 1096 48.55 31.13 -0.25
CA ASN A 1096 49.58 31.82 0.53
C ASN A 1096 50.42 32.73 -0.38
N PRO A 1097 50.32 34.07 -0.26
CA PRO A 1097 50.98 35.01 -1.18
C PRO A 1097 52.51 35.11 -1.03
N GLY A 1098 53.17 34.27 -0.21
CA GLY A 1098 54.58 34.42 0.17
C GLY A 1098 55.63 33.47 -0.44
N LEU A 1099 55.28 32.55 -1.36
CA LEU A 1099 56.24 31.59 -1.94
C LEU A 1099 56.28 31.66 -3.47
N ASP A 1100 57.15 32.51 -4.01
CA ASP A 1100 57.24 32.79 -5.45
C ASP A 1100 57.85 31.66 -6.31
N GLU A 1101 58.48 30.64 -5.72
CA GLU A 1101 58.99 29.48 -6.49
C GLU A 1101 57.93 28.42 -6.81
N PHE A 1102 56.84 28.33 -6.02
CA PHE A 1102 55.74 27.38 -6.25
C PHE A 1102 54.49 28.03 -6.89
N LYS A 1103 54.44 29.38 -6.98
CA LYS A 1103 53.37 30.15 -7.64
C LYS A 1103 53.28 29.97 -9.15
N LYS A 1104 54.23 29.29 -9.81
CA LYS A 1104 54.05 28.88 -11.20
C LYS A 1104 53.08 27.72 -11.38
N ASN A 1105 52.67 27.05 -10.31
CA ASN A 1105 51.74 25.91 -10.38
C ASN A 1105 50.37 26.26 -9.75
N ASP A 1106 49.64 27.19 -10.37
CA ASP A 1106 48.16 27.11 -10.35
C ASP A 1106 47.66 25.74 -10.87
N ASP A 1107 48.56 25.02 -11.56
CA ASP A 1107 48.47 23.67 -12.09
C ASP A 1107 48.13 22.55 -11.09
N ASN A 1108 48.39 22.63 -9.77
CA ASN A 1108 48.29 21.39 -8.95
C ASN A 1108 46.84 20.95 -8.68
N ILE A 1109 45.90 21.88 -8.49
CA ILE A 1109 44.45 21.57 -8.37
C ILE A 1109 43.86 21.32 -9.76
N GLU A 1110 44.28 22.07 -10.77
CA GLU A 1110 43.87 21.85 -12.15
C GLU A 1110 44.32 20.48 -12.67
N PHE A 1111 45.52 20.03 -12.28
CA PHE A 1111 46.04 18.70 -12.55
C PHE A 1111 45.21 17.63 -11.85
N LEU A 1112 44.82 17.83 -10.59
CA LEU A 1112 43.89 16.93 -9.90
C LEU A 1112 42.54 16.84 -10.62
N LEU A 1113 41.97 17.99 -11.04
CA LEU A 1113 40.74 18.02 -11.83
C LEU A 1113 40.90 17.35 -13.19
N SER A 1114 42.05 17.53 -13.86
CA SER A 1114 42.35 16.85 -15.14
C SER A 1114 42.42 15.33 -14.96
N LYS A 1115 43.00 14.84 -13.86
CA LYS A 1115 43.06 13.42 -13.55
C LYS A 1115 41.72 12.85 -13.13
N LEU A 1116 40.91 13.64 -12.42
CA LEU A 1116 39.53 13.28 -12.13
C LEU A 1116 38.71 13.17 -13.43
N LEU A 1117 38.86 14.14 -14.34
CA LEU A 1117 38.21 14.13 -15.65
C LEU A 1117 38.65 12.95 -16.51
N GLU A 1118 39.94 12.62 -16.58
CA GLU A 1118 40.43 11.44 -17.32
C GLU A 1118 39.78 10.14 -16.81
N VAL A 1119 39.57 10.03 -15.49
CA VAL A 1119 38.87 8.87 -14.91
C VAL A 1119 37.38 8.92 -15.26
N ILE A 1120 36.73 10.07 -15.20
CA ILE A 1120 35.31 10.24 -15.55
C ILE A 1120 35.06 9.95 -17.02
N GLU A 1121 35.86 10.51 -17.93
CA GLU A 1121 35.84 10.27 -19.37
C GLU A 1121 35.96 8.77 -19.65
N ARG A 1122 36.97 8.09 -19.10
CA ARG A 1122 37.11 6.64 -19.26
C ARG A 1122 35.89 5.84 -18.79
N LEU A 1123 35.20 6.29 -17.74
CA LEU A 1123 34.00 5.63 -17.21
C LEU A 1123 32.74 5.90 -18.03
N THR A 1124 32.73 6.98 -18.81
CA THR A 1124 31.54 7.49 -19.50
C THR A 1124 31.65 7.50 -21.02
N GLU A 1125 32.85 7.36 -21.58
CA GLU A 1125 33.11 7.31 -23.02
C GLU A 1125 32.50 6.07 -23.67
N PHE A 1126 31.80 6.29 -24.77
CA PHE A 1126 31.25 5.24 -25.61
C PHE A 1126 32.25 4.90 -26.74
N PRO A 1127 32.64 3.63 -26.90
CA PRO A 1127 33.35 3.19 -28.09
C PRO A 1127 32.53 3.49 -29.36
N VAL A 1128 33.21 3.85 -30.46
CA VAL A 1128 32.60 4.18 -31.77
C VAL A 1128 31.60 3.09 -32.24
N GLU A 1129 31.86 1.84 -31.87
CA GLU A 1129 31.04 0.67 -32.22
C GLU A 1129 29.66 0.61 -31.53
N VAL A 1130 29.46 1.38 -30.46
CA VAL A 1130 28.22 1.40 -29.65
C VAL A 1130 27.60 2.80 -29.51
N GLU A 1131 28.14 3.81 -30.19
CA GLU A 1131 27.58 5.18 -30.18
C GLU A 1131 26.13 5.22 -30.70
N ASP A 1132 25.79 4.38 -31.67
CA ASP A 1132 24.42 4.27 -32.20
C ASP A 1132 23.42 3.61 -31.22
N LEU A 1133 23.92 3.02 -30.12
CA LEU A 1133 23.14 2.31 -29.10
C LEU A 1133 22.91 3.15 -27.83
N ILE A 1134 23.31 4.42 -27.86
CA ILE A 1134 22.99 5.40 -26.81
C ILE A 1134 21.46 5.57 -26.77
N GLY A 1135 20.87 5.44 -25.58
CA GLY A 1135 19.44 5.59 -25.34
C GLY A 1135 18.81 4.52 -24.43
N VAL A 1136 19.53 3.46 -24.06
CA VAL A 1136 19.01 2.38 -23.20
C VAL A 1136 18.84 2.87 -21.76
N THR A 1137 17.62 2.81 -21.24
CA THR A 1137 17.32 3.20 -19.87
C THR A 1137 17.61 2.08 -18.86
N GLU A 1138 17.76 2.41 -17.58
CA GLU A 1138 17.94 1.43 -16.50
C GLU A 1138 16.80 0.40 -16.46
N ARG A 1139 15.55 0.84 -16.69
CA ARG A 1139 14.39 -0.06 -16.82
C ARG A 1139 14.59 -1.05 -17.95
N GLN A 1140 14.95 -0.56 -19.13
CA GLN A 1140 15.22 -1.41 -20.29
C GLN A 1140 16.37 -2.37 -19.98
N ARG A 1141 17.46 -1.92 -19.34
CA ARG A 1141 18.60 -2.75 -18.92
C ARG A 1141 18.17 -3.92 -18.03
N LEU A 1142 17.38 -3.67 -16.97
CA LEU A 1142 16.90 -4.72 -16.07
C LEU A 1142 16.00 -5.74 -16.79
N ILE A 1143 15.18 -5.28 -17.74
CA ILE A 1143 14.36 -6.18 -18.56
C ILE A 1143 15.23 -6.96 -19.56
N LEU A 1144 16.27 -6.34 -20.12
CA LEU A 1144 17.24 -6.97 -21.01
C LEU A 1144 18.09 -8.04 -20.30
N GLU A 1145 18.41 -7.84 -19.02
CA GLU A 1145 19.07 -8.86 -18.18
C GLU A 1145 18.18 -10.10 -17.99
N LYS A 1146 16.90 -9.91 -17.65
CA LYS A 1146 15.93 -11.01 -17.52
C LYS A 1146 15.70 -11.70 -18.86
N PHE A 1147 15.53 -10.92 -19.93
CA PHE A 1147 15.42 -11.41 -21.30
C PHE A 1147 16.63 -12.26 -21.69
N GLY A 1148 17.84 -11.78 -21.39
CA GLY A 1148 19.09 -12.53 -21.60
C GLY A 1148 19.17 -13.81 -20.78
N SER A 1149 18.68 -13.82 -19.53
CA SER A 1149 18.63 -15.03 -18.69
C SER A 1149 17.75 -16.10 -19.32
N HIS A 1150 16.53 -15.76 -19.74
CA HIS A 1150 15.62 -16.71 -20.39
C HIS A 1150 16.21 -17.29 -21.67
N LEU A 1151 16.90 -16.48 -22.48
CA LEU A 1151 17.59 -16.95 -23.68
C LEU A 1151 18.80 -17.86 -23.37
N GLN A 1152 19.52 -17.61 -22.27
CA GLN A 1152 20.59 -18.49 -21.81
C GLN A 1152 20.08 -19.81 -21.24
N ASP A 1153 18.94 -19.79 -20.55
CA ASP A 1153 18.30 -20.98 -20.00
C ASP A 1153 17.72 -21.83 -21.13
N PHE A 1154 17.11 -21.22 -22.14
CA PHE A 1154 16.75 -21.88 -23.41
C PHE A 1154 17.93 -22.64 -24.03
N ARG A 1155 19.14 -22.07 -24.02
CA ARG A 1155 20.34 -22.70 -24.59
C ARG A 1155 20.81 -23.93 -23.83
N LYS A 1156 20.53 -24.00 -22.51
CA LYS A 1156 20.90 -25.13 -21.64
C LYS A 1156 19.85 -26.24 -21.64
N GLU A 1157 18.61 -25.91 -21.99
CA GLU A 1157 17.48 -26.81 -21.89
C GLU A 1157 17.51 -27.90 -22.98
N MET A 1158 17.27 -29.15 -22.57
CA MET A 1158 17.21 -30.31 -23.48
C MET A 1158 15.77 -30.72 -23.80
N ASP A 1159 14.81 -30.30 -22.97
CA ASP A 1159 13.37 -30.53 -23.17
C ASP A 1159 12.76 -29.43 -24.05
N ILE A 1160 12.14 -29.83 -25.17
CA ILE A 1160 11.54 -28.91 -26.16
C ILE A 1160 10.40 -28.09 -25.56
N VAL A 1161 9.62 -28.65 -24.63
CA VAL A 1161 8.49 -27.97 -23.98
C VAL A 1161 8.99 -26.89 -23.02
N LEU A 1162 10.01 -27.20 -22.23
CA LEU A 1162 10.64 -26.22 -21.33
C LEU A 1162 11.36 -25.11 -22.14
N ALA A 1163 12.00 -25.48 -23.25
CA ALA A 1163 12.62 -24.53 -24.17
C ALA A 1163 11.59 -23.58 -24.80
N ALA A 1164 10.41 -24.08 -25.20
CA ALA A 1164 9.32 -23.25 -25.70
C ALA A 1164 8.84 -22.21 -24.67
N GLU A 1165 8.76 -22.63 -23.40
CA GLU A 1165 8.35 -21.75 -22.31
C GLU A 1165 9.36 -20.64 -22.05
N GLN A 1166 10.67 -20.95 -22.09
CA GLN A 1166 11.71 -19.92 -21.97
C GLN A 1166 11.63 -18.86 -23.09
N LEU A 1167 11.30 -19.27 -24.32
CA LEU A 1167 11.09 -18.31 -25.42
C LEU A 1167 9.81 -17.46 -25.25
N ARG A 1168 8.75 -18.01 -24.61
CA ARG A 1168 7.56 -17.22 -24.25
C ARG A 1168 7.89 -16.16 -23.20
N LEU A 1169 8.58 -16.53 -22.14
CA LEU A 1169 9.04 -15.61 -21.10
C LEU A 1169 9.97 -14.52 -21.68
N ALA A 1170 10.83 -14.89 -22.63
CA ALA A 1170 11.69 -13.95 -23.35
C ALA A 1170 10.86 -12.97 -24.23
N ALA A 1171 9.86 -13.45 -24.96
CA ALA A 1171 8.96 -12.60 -25.76
C ALA A 1171 8.14 -11.62 -24.91
N ASN A 1172 7.75 -12.03 -23.70
CA ASN A 1172 7.05 -11.17 -22.75
C ASN A 1172 7.95 -10.01 -22.28
N CYS A 1173 9.25 -10.25 -22.07
CA CYS A 1173 10.20 -9.19 -21.75
C CYS A 1173 10.29 -8.11 -22.85
N ILE A 1174 10.35 -8.52 -24.12
CA ILE A 1174 10.37 -7.57 -25.25
C ILE A 1174 9.06 -6.79 -25.39
N SER A 1175 7.94 -7.42 -25.09
CA SER A 1175 6.63 -6.76 -25.09
C SER A 1175 6.56 -5.65 -24.02
N ARG A 1176 7.20 -5.85 -22.86
CA ARG A 1176 7.32 -4.82 -21.79
C ARG A 1176 8.28 -3.68 -22.13
N ILE A 1177 9.27 -3.90 -23.01
CA ILE A 1177 10.16 -2.83 -23.49
C ILE A 1177 9.45 -1.97 -24.53
N THR A 1178 8.78 -2.61 -25.49
CA THR A 1178 8.15 -1.93 -26.65
C THR A 1178 6.76 -1.37 -26.34
N GLY A 1179 6.09 -1.86 -25.30
CA GLY A 1179 4.71 -1.50 -24.97
C GLY A 1179 3.67 -2.06 -25.95
N ARG A 1180 4.03 -3.09 -26.74
CA ARG A 1180 3.17 -3.70 -27.77
C ARG A 1180 3.01 -5.22 -27.49
N GLY A 1181 1.99 -5.60 -26.74
CA GLY A 1181 1.65 -7.01 -26.43
C GLY A 1181 0.29 -7.17 -25.73
N GLU A 1182 -0.29 -8.37 -25.75
CA GLU A 1182 -1.64 -8.68 -25.22
C GLU A 1182 -1.66 -8.97 -23.70
N GLU A 1183 -0.51 -9.08 -23.03
CA GLU A 1183 -0.43 -9.39 -21.62
C GLU A 1183 -0.43 -8.14 -20.73
N GLY A 1184 -1.36 -8.13 -19.77
CA GLY A 1184 -1.64 -7.03 -18.85
C GLY A 1184 -0.51 -6.80 -17.85
N ASP A 1185 0.36 -5.85 -18.18
CA ASP A 1185 1.26 -5.16 -17.23
C ASP A 1185 1.66 -3.77 -17.75
N ILE A 1186 1.05 -3.35 -18.88
CA ILE A 1186 1.43 -2.13 -19.59
C ILE A 1186 0.90 -0.89 -18.85
N GLU A 1187 -0.28 -0.93 -18.23
CA GLU A 1187 -0.85 0.26 -17.55
C GLU A 1187 -0.10 0.66 -16.27
N GLU A 1188 0.39 -0.30 -15.46
CA GLU A 1188 1.24 -0.03 -14.28
C GLU A 1188 2.60 0.54 -14.71
N LEU A 1189 3.15 0.01 -15.80
CA LEU A 1189 4.42 0.46 -16.38
C LEU A 1189 4.30 1.84 -17.04
N LEU A 1190 3.17 2.16 -17.68
CA LEU A 1190 2.88 3.50 -18.18
C LEU A 1190 2.67 4.49 -17.03
N GLY A 1191 2.06 4.06 -15.91
CA GLY A 1191 1.95 4.89 -14.70
C GLY A 1191 3.29 5.40 -14.21
N VAL A 1192 4.27 4.50 -14.02
CA VAL A 1192 5.62 4.85 -13.53
C VAL A 1192 6.45 5.68 -14.52
N ILE A 1193 6.19 5.57 -15.84
CA ILE A 1193 6.96 6.28 -16.87
C ILE A 1193 6.45 7.70 -17.10
N PHE A 1194 5.15 7.93 -16.89
CA PHE A 1194 4.53 9.25 -17.10
C PHE A 1194 4.35 10.05 -15.80
N GLU A 1195 4.38 9.42 -14.63
CA GLU A 1195 4.55 10.08 -13.33
C GLU A 1195 5.97 10.60 -13.13
#